data_AF-A0A345JT91-F1
#
_entry.id   AF-A0A345JT91-F1
#
_cell.length_a   1.000
_cell.length_b   1.000
_cell.length_c   1.000
_cell.angle_alpha   90.00
_cell.angle_beta   90.00
_cell.angle_gamma   90.00
#
_symmetry.space_group_name_H-M   'P 1'
#
loop_
_entity.id
_entity.type
_entity.pdbx_description
1 polymer ?
#
loop_
_entity_poly.entity_id
_entity_poly.type
_entity_poly.pdbx_seq_one_letter_code
_entity_poly.pdbx_strand_id
1 'polypeptide(L)'
;MRKFFIQLIILALMLPLMLEAAPLANLSSDSNSSETLLPNRIIAGFLDIRTPGSTTRVDMQRAKKDGYNVMIVAYGEVYANDIGFYTTSITSTQTIIDKIREAKKAGMKVLLAVGGSPNTFHPGVKQGATDPKIFGNDFTDAQIEVLASNIVKFLNKNDIDGIVYSIKKFTAADFIAKLSAEIKKTDAKIIIAAEPEVNNYKLITTGVSNDYDKAIEDGDIDYLFIQEYDAFPAYEPSFISESYPKIIENTHIPLKTKILITEPTNAVSGGTNTIYHPQGNATKSLSTEQAVKLMLPQLEKLKFKPRFAGVAGWSLNTDYAADLYGDSSHNAGAFAKGLSECIYKNACIEIDNKIQGPVVAGILPLWGKNSSYNISGQQVNTTPISISMPKDKEYCDHNPNVCKYNVIIAAYLTYTNSKGFVLSFNEENGSSKKIYSPEELKAFIVYMNLKGKHTIISIGGKYSHIDWETINLNELIKIVQEFGFNGVNFDLSSSDIPKNEKTAKIAADKINKLIATLRQINRGFWLTFSPEWHYIVAPLAKNDKDNIYVNHNYIELLENIGINKINYIWLNTYADKPSDGILSFYKNKNAEHIKITPADGYAKFLAALAWALTTQAGYDANMPKYDEIDKPLHIPANKLVLMIPATKGTTHGGMMYVLSEKDIKEAVSLMKENKASFAGFAVWSIDFDATNINKGDLGNDYSHKPWSTTAAILDISLPPIVSQITDQTKQETKFFRPGQEQRQSIDTGVINYPDKIGSYNADTVISFQGKKYKCKSNLEVKFCNDKGYIPNGLYGYLAWDEINTAKQIKIKSKQLKRKIADGEIVKYPNFIGNYKTGQIIIAGDRKFECQKQQLCNDKSYRPIGKSGYLAWSDITDDVAHLVIEVKQIKPRGAEYIYPYGIEDYKAGTTVAVGQELYRCNLGPESSLCTSEAYKPTGKYGTDAWTIIR
;
A
#
# COMPACT_ATOMS: atom_id res chain seq x y z
N MET A 1 -19.64 -61.40 -28.03
CA MET A 1 -19.38 -59.95 -27.84
C MET A 1 -20.51 -59.07 -28.40
N ARG A 2 -21.76 -59.21 -27.92
CA ARG A 2 -22.86 -58.29 -28.28
C ARG A 2 -23.85 -58.02 -27.13
N LYS A 3 -23.64 -58.61 -25.94
CA LYS A 3 -24.45 -58.39 -24.74
C LYS A 3 -23.77 -57.53 -23.66
N PHE A 4 -22.50 -57.18 -23.81
CA PHE A 4 -21.78 -56.33 -22.85
C PHE A 4 -21.82 -54.82 -23.16
N PHE A 5 -22.26 -54.44 -24.36
CA PHE A 5 -22.29 -53.03 -24.79
C PHE A 5 -23.65 -52.34 -24.55
N ILE A 6 -24.72 -53.09 -24.27
CA ILE A 6 -26.07 -52.51 -24.10
C ILE A 6 -26.36 -52.16 -22.63
N GLN A 7 -25.65 -52.74 -21.66
CA GLN A 7 -25.80 -52.38 -20.24
C GLN A 7 -25.01 -51.14 -19.82
N LEU A 8 -23.98 -50.71 -20.57
CA LEU A 8 -23.23 -49.49 -20.25
C LEU A 8 -23.90 -48.20 -20.73
N ILE A 9 -24.81 -48.27 -21.71
CA ILE A 9 -25.44 -47.08 -22.31
C ILE A 9 -26.75 -46.72 -21.59
N ILE A 10 -27.40 -47.67 -20.90
CA ILE A 10 -28.66 -47.43 -20.18
C ILE A 10 -28.43 -46.87 -18.77
N LEU A 11 -27.22 -46.96 -18.22
CA LEU A 11 -26.89 -46.34 -16.92
C LEU A 11 -26.47 -44.86 -17.01
N ALA A 12 -26.36 -44.30 -18.22
CA ALA A 12 -25.89 -42.93 -18.46
C ALA A 12 -27.02 -41.90 -18.74
N LEU A 13 -28.30 -42.29 -18.66
CA LEU A 13 -29.42 -41.46 -19.11
C LEU A 13 -30.55 -41.24 -18.08
N MET A 14 -30.36 -41.62 -16.81
CA MET A 14 -31.35 -41.38 -15.75
C MET A 14 -30.71 -40.85 -14.46
N LEU A 15 -30.24 -39.61 -14.47
CA LEU A 15 -30.14 -38.81 -13.24
C LEU A 15 -30.45 -37.34 -13.54
N PRO A 16 -31.57 -36.78 -13.01
CA PRO A 16 -31.87 -35.37 -13.12
C PRO A 16 -31.01 -34.55 -12.15
N LEU A 17 -30.78 -33.28 -12.52
CA LEU A 17 -30.15 -32.27 -11.68
C LEU A 17 -30.78 -32.20 -10.29
N MET A 18 -29.95 -32.38 -9.25
CA MET A 18 -30.11 -31.74 -7.94
C MET A 18 -28.73 -31.25 -7.52
N LEU A 19 -28.54 -29.93 -7.54
CA LEU A 19 -27.42 -29.25 -6.91
C LEU A 19 -27.73 -29.15 -5.41
N GLU A 20 -27.17 -30.03 -4.61
CA GLU A 20 -26.97 -29.79 -3.17
C GLU A 20 -25.46 -29.82 -2.90
N ALA A 21 -24.97 -28.70 -2.36
CA ALA A 21 -23.60 -28.55 -1.93
C ALA A 21 -23.36 -29.43 -0.68
N ALA A 22 -22.66 -30.55 -0.85
CA ALA A 22 -22.11 -31.32 0.26
C ALA A 22 -20.69 -30.81 0.60
N PRO A 23 -20.35 -30.71 1.89
CA PRO A 23 -19.16 -30.01 2.39
C PRO A 23 -17.87 -30.80 2.12
N LEU A 24 -16.80 -30.08 1.79
CA LEU A 24 -15.44 -30.63 1.74
C LEU A 24 -15.05 -31.18 3.11
N ALA A 25 -14.83 -32.50 3.15
CA ALA A 25 -14.28 -33.20 4.29
C ALA A 25 -12.80 -32.82 4.51
N ASN A 26 -12.54 -32.33 5.72
CA ASN A 26 -11.28 -32.32 6.48
C ASN A 26 -10.00 -32.76 5.75
N LEU A 27 -9.25 -31.77 5.27
CA LEU A 27 -7.79 -31.81 5.34
C LEU A 27 -7.40 -31.75 6.82
N SER A 28 -6.73 -32.80 7.27
CA SER A 28 -6.14 -32.94 8.60
C SER A 28 -5.30 -31.72 8.95
N SER A 29 -5.85 -30.82 9.76
CA SER A 29 -5.06 -29.89 10.54
C SER A 29 -4.31 -30.71 11.59
N ASP A 30 -2.98 -30.62 11.60
CA ASP A 30 -2.19 -30.95 12.78
C ASP A 30 -2.71 -30.12 13.96
N SER A 31 -3.57 -30.77 14.75
CA SER A 31 -4.17 -30.24 15.96
C SER A 31 -3.13 -30.28 17.08
N ASN A 32 -2.29 -29.25 17.13
CA ASN A 32 -1.76 -28.73 18.39
C ASN A 32 -2.49 -27.43 18.77
N SER A 33 -3.81 -27.41 18.55
CA SER A 33 -4.66 -26.39 19.16
C SER A 33 -4.70 -26.67 20.66
N SER A 34 -3.96 -25.90 21.46
CA SER A 34 -4.29 -25.79 22.87
C SER A 34 -5.74 -25.31 22.92
N GLU A 35 -6.68 -26.14 23.38
CA GLU A 35 -8.05 -25.68 23.64
C GLU A 35 -7.96 -24.50 24.60
N THR A 36 -8.24 -23.30 24.11
CA THR A 36 -8.28 -22.09 24.94
C THR A 36 -9.56 -22.14 25.77
N LEU A 37 -9.44 -22.00 27.10
CA LEU A 37 -10.56 -22.16 28.04
C LEU A 37 -11.72 -21.17 27.75
N LEU A 38 -11.41 -19.89 27.54
CA LEU A 38 -12.31 -18.88 26.95
C LEU A 38 -11.90 -18.52 25.51
N PRO A 39 -12.76 -17.84 24.72
CA PRO A 39 -12.38 -17.31 23.42
C PRO A 39 -11.14 -16.40 23.49
N ASN A 40 -10.34 -16.37 22.41
CA ASN A 40 -9.12 -15.55 22.33
C ASN A 40 -9.33 -14.05 22.55
N ARG A 41 -10.52 -13.55 22.20
CA ARG A 41 -10.95 -12.16 22.37
C ARG A 41 -12.30 -12.14 23.05
N ILE A 42 -12.47 -11.29 24.05
CA ILE A 42 -13.62 -11.34 24.95
C ILE A 42 -14.26 -9.96 25.08
N ILE A 43 -15.58 -9.93 24.91
CA ILE A 43 -16.44 -8.92 25.52
C ILE A 43 -17.34 -9.66 26.49
N ALA A 44 -17.05 -9.52 27.79
CA ALA A 44 -17.81 -10.16 28.86
C ALA A 44 -18.85 -9.19 29.43
N GLY A 45 -19.98 -9.72 29.90
CA GLY A 45 -21.01 -8.92 30.56
C GLY A 45 -21.46 -9.56 31.85
N PHE A 46 -21.44 -8.80 32.95
CA PHE A 46 -22.02 -9.24 34.21
C PHE A 46 -23.55 -9.15 34.12
N LEU A 47 -24.23 -10.24 34.48
CA LEU A 47 -25.69 -10.31 34.65
C LEU A 47 -25.98 -10.25 36.15
N ASP A 48 -26.42 -9.11 36.64
CA ASP A 48 -26.86 -8.94 38.02
C ASP A 48 -28.21 -9.64 38.22
N ILE A 49 -28.21 -10.73 38.97
CA ILE A 49 -29.39 -11.56 39.24
C ILE A 49 -30.16 -11.10 40.48
N ARG A 50 -29.62 -10.14 41.23
CA ARG A 50 -30.29 -9.54 42.40
C ARG A 50 -31.45 -8.63 41.99
N THR A 51 -31.54 -8.30 40.69
CA THR A 51 -32.56 -7.43 40.11
C THR A 51 -33.39 -8.16 39.05
N PRO A 52 -34.22 -9.17 39.43
CA PRO A 52 -34.91 -10.06 38.48
C PRO A 52 -35.70 -9.34 37.38
N GLY A 53 -36.29 -8.17 37.67
CA GLY A 53 -37.01 -7.37 36.69
C GLY A 53 -36.14 -6.88 35.53
N SER A 54 -34.87 -6.58 35.76
CA SER A 54 -33.93 -6.21 34.70
C SER A 54 -33.24 -7.44 34.09
N THR A 55 -32.95 -8.47 34.90
CA THR A 55 -32.37 -9.75 34.44
C THR A 55 -33.22 -10.39 33.34
N THR A 56 -34.54 -10.43 33.52
CA THR A 56 -35.49 -11.03 32.56
C THR A 56 -35.49 -10.32 31.20
N ARG A 57 -35.16 -9.01 31.16
CA ARG A 57 -35.15 -8.18 29.95
C ARG A 57 -33.90 -8.35 29.08
N VAL A 58 -32.85 -8.97 29.60
CA VAL A 58 -31.62 -9.20 28.82
C VAL A 58 -31.84 -10.38 27.88
N ASP A 59 -31.95 -10.11 26.58
CA ASP A 59 -31.97 -11.15 25.54
C ASP A 59 -30.54 -11.60 25.22
N MET A 60 -30.18 -12.84 25.55
CA MET A 60 -28.82 -13.35 25.36
C MET A 60 -28.45 -13.56 23.88
N GLN A 61 -29.41 -13.82 23.00
CA GLN A 61 -29.14 -13.91 21.56
C GLN A 61 -28.81 -12.53 21.00
N ARG A 62 -29.55 -11.51 21.46
CA ARG A 62 -29.23 -10.11 21.13
C ARG A 62 -27.89 -9.69 21.71
N ALA A 63 -27.60 -10.01 22.97
CA ALA A 63 -26.32 -9.72 23.61
C ALA A 63 -25.16 -10.34 22.82
N LYS A 64 -25.31 -11.60 22.41
CA LYS A 64 -24.34 -12.28 21.54
C LYS A 64 -24.13 -11.56 20.21
N LYS A 65 -25.21 -11.16 19.55
CA LYS A 65 -25.17 -10.46 18.26
C LYS A 65 -24.53 -9.07 18.37
N ASP A 66 -24.78 -8.38 19.48
CA ASP A 66 -24.25 -7.04 19.74
C ASP A 66 -22.75 -7.06 20.11
N GLY A 67 -22.22 -8.23 20.49
CA GLY A 67 -20.79 -8.47 20.63
C GLY A 67 -20.38 -9.27 21.86
N TYR A 68 -21.25 -9.49 22.84
CA TYR A 68 -20.88 -10.25 24.04
C TYR A 68 -20.61 -11.72 23.71
N ASN A 69 -19.58 -12.33 24.28
CA ASN A 69 -19.30 -13.76 24.09
C ASN A 69 -19.06 -14.52 25.39
N VAL A 70 -19.03 -13.82 26.52
CA VAL A 70 -19.00 -14.38 27.87
C VAL A 70 -20.08 -13.69 28.72
N MET A 71 -20.90 -14.48 29.40
CA MET A 71 -21.84 -14.00 30.42
C MET A 71 -21.30 -14.37 31.80
N ILE A 72 -21.31 -13.43 32.74
CA ILE A 72 -20.90 -13.66 34.13
C ILE A 72 -22.12 -13.49 35.03
N VAL A 73 -22.57 -14.57 35.66
CA VAL A 73 -23.72 -14.54 36.56
C VAL A 73 -23.28 -13.96 37.91
N ALA A 74 -23.82 -12.79 38.26
CA ALA A 74 -23.54 -12.07 39.50
C ALA A 74 -24.79 -12.08 40.40
N TYR A 75 -24.89 -12.87 41.48
CA TYR A 75 -23.81 -13.65 42.11
C TYR A 75 -24.27 -15.06 42.53
N GLY A 76 -23.32 -15.99 42.57
CA GLY A 76 -23.42 -17.18 43.40
C GLY A 76 -23.20 -16.85 44.87
N GLU A 77 -23.55 -17.76 45.76
CA GLU A 77 -23.27 -17.66 47.19
C GLU A 77 -22.54 -18.89 47.68
N VAL A 78 -21.61 -18.70 48.61
CA VAL A 78 -20.85 -19.76 49.28
C VAL A 78 -21.04 -19.60 50.78
N TYR A 79 -21.53 -20.64 51.44
CA TYR A 79 -21.62 -20.73 52.90
C TYR A 79 -21.11 -22.09 53.34
N ALA A 80 -20.36 -22.12 54.44
CA ALA A 80 -19.67 -23.30 54.93
C ALA A 80 -18.83 -23.95 53.80
N ASN A 81 -19.26 -25.11 53.30
CA ASN A 81 -18.64 -25.82 52.19
C ASN A 81 -19.58 -25.98 50.99
N ASP A 82 -20.72 -25.29 50.97
CA ASP A 82 -21.73 -25.40 49.93
C ASP A 82 -21.77 -24.14 49.04
N ILE A 83 -22.31 -24.29 47.84
CA ILE A 83 -22.44 -23.23 46.84
C ILE A 83 -23.85 -23.23 46.22
N GLY A 84 -24.38 -22.04 46.00
CA GLY A 84 -25.70 -21.81 45.41
C GLY A 84 -25.75 -20.55 44.54
N PHE A 85 -26.94 -20.21 44.08
CA PHE A 85 -27.22 -18.88 43.53
C PHE A 85 -27.66 -17.94 44.65
N TYR A 86 -27.18 -16.70 44.66
CA TYR A 86 -27.62 -15.71 45.63
C TYR A 86 -29.02 -15.19 45.25
N THR A 87 -30.06 -15.83 45.81
CA THR A 87 -31.46 -15.51 45.55
C THR A 87 -32.37 -15.91 46.70
N THR A 88 -33.46 -15.17 46.90
CA THR A 88 -34.46 -15.44 47.95
C THR A 88 -35.69 -16.21 47.44
N SER A 89 -35.78 -16.52 46.14
CA SER A 89 -36.96 -17.19 45.54
C SER A 89 -36.61 -18.28 44.52
N ILE A 90 -37.39 -19.37 44.54
CA ILE A 90 -37.34 -20.48 43.56
C ILE A 90 -37.60 -19.99 42.13
N THR A 91 -38.52 -19.05 41.94
CA THR A 91 -38.84 -18.51 40.61
C THR A 91 -37.65 -17.75 40.00
N SER A 92 -36.87 -17.09 40.85
CA SER A 92 -35.64 -16.41 40.46
C SER A 92 -34.53 -17.41 40.10
N THR A 93 -34.41 -18.53 40.82
CA THR A 93 -33.49 -19.63 40.44
C THR A 93 -33.79 -20.17 39.05
N GLN A 94 -35.05 -20.40 38.72
CA GLN A 94 -35.43 -20.89 37.39
C GLN A 94 -35.07 -19.86 36.30
N THR A 95 -35.31 -18.56 36.58
CA THR A 95 -34.94 -17.47 35.66
C THR A 95 -33.44 -17.45 35.39
N ILE A 96 -32.61 -17.65 36.41
CA ILE A 96 -31.14 -17.69 36.28
C ILE A 96 -30.73 -18.87 35.39
N ILE A 97 -31.26 -20.07 35.67
CA ILE A 97 -30.99 -21.28 34.87
C ILE A 97 -31.41 -21.09 33.41
N ASP A 98 -32.55 -20.44 33.17
CA ASP A 98 -33.03 -20.17 31.82
C ASP A 98 -32.09 -19.19 31.09
N LYS A 99 -31.59 -18.14 31.76
CA LYS A 99 -30.59 -17.23 31.17
C LYS A 99 -29.26 -17.91 30.88
N ILE A 100 -28.80 -18.82 31.74
CA ILE A 100 -27.63 -19.66 31.47
C ILE A 100 -27.87 -20.48 30.20
N ARG A 101 -29.02 -21.16 30.09
CA ARG A 101 -29.36 -21.95 28.91
C ARG A 101 -29.45 -21.10 27.64
N GLU A 102 -30.04 -19.91 27.71
CA GLU A 102 -30.11 -18.96 26.59
C GLU A 102 -28.72 -18.54 26.10
N ALA A 103 -27.81 -18.19 27.03
CA ALA A 103 -26.44 -17.81 26.71
C ALA A 103 -25.65 -18.98 26.10
N LYS A 104 -25.75 -20.18 26.66
CA LYS A 104 -25.11 -21.39 26.12
C LYS A 104 -25.63 -21.72 24.72
N LYS A 105 -26.95 -21.61 24.49
CA LYS A 105 -27.57 -21.78 23.16
C LYS A 105 -27.10 -20.71 22.16
N ALA A 106 -26.77 -19.50 22.62
CA ALA A 106 -26.16 -18.45 21.79
C ALA A 106 -24.67 -18.70 21.49
N GLY A 107 -24.06 -19.74 22.06
CA GLY A 107 -22.62 -19.98 21.94
C GLY A 107 -21.79 -19.00 22.76
N MET A 108 -22.31 -18.55 23.91
CA MET A 108 -21.54 -17.81 24.91
C MET A 108 -20.98 -18.77 25.95
N LYS A 109 -19.84 -18.40 26.53
CA LYS A 109 -19.34 -19.03 27.76
C LYS A 109 -20.02 -18.40 28.96
N VAL A 110 -20.18 -19.17 30.04
CA VAL A 110 -20.88 -18.72 31.24
C VAL A 110 -19.99 -18.94 32.46
N LEU A 111 -19.80 -17.90 33.27
CA LEU A 111 -19.09 -17.96 34.54
C LEU A 111 -20.02 -17.59 35.69
N LEU A 112 -19.68 -18.00 36.91
CA LEU A 112 -20.39 -17.62 38.14
C LEU A 112 -19.49 -16.78 39.04
N ALA A 113 -19.87 -15.53 39.29
CA ALA A 113 -19.17 -14.67 40.22
C ALA A 113 -19.62 -14.91 41.67
N VAL A 114 -18.69 -15.02 42.61
CA VAL A 114 -18.95 -15.12 44.05
C VAL A 114 -18.22 -14.00 44.79
N GLY A 115 -18.84 -13.42 45.83
CA GLY A 115 -18.35 -12.23 46.51
C GLY A 115 -19.25 -11.03 46.25
N GLY A 116 -18.69 -9.92 45.76
CA GLY A 116 -19.41 -8.69 45.44
C GLY A 116 -19.77 -7.85 46.67
N SER A 117 -20.67 -6.89 46.46
CA SER A 117 -21.25 -6.04 47.51
C SER A 117 -22.79 -6.09 47.42
N PRO A 118 -23.50 -6.74 48.38
CA PRO A 118 -22.97 -7.39 49.58
C PRO A 118 -22.12 -8.61 49.25
N ASN A 119 -21.18 -8.96 50.14
CA ASN A 119 -20.33 -10.14 49.98
C ASN A 119 -21.20 -11.40 50.02
N THR A 120 -20.99 -12.33 49.08
CA THR A 120 -21.67 -13.63 49.03
C THR A 120 -20.71 -14.81 49.21
N PHE A 121 -19.44 -14.57 49.51
CA PHE A 121 -18.42 -15.60 49.67
C PHE A 121 -18.03 -15.76 51.14
N HIS A 122 -18.62 -16.74 51.82
CA HIS A 122 -18.48 -16.99 53.26
C HIS A 122 -18.03 -18.44 53.56
N PRO A 123 -16.84 -18.86 53.07
CA PRO A 123 -16.36 -20.21 53.31
C PRO A 123 -16.20 -20.49 54.81
N GLY A 124 -16.70 -21.64 55.26
CA GLY A 124 -16.66 -22.15 56.64
C GLY A 124 -17.61 -21.50 57.62
N VAL A 125 -18.31 -20.45 57.18
CA VAL A 125 -19.28 -19.75 58.00
C VAL A 125 -20.65 -20.35 57.75
N LYS A 126 -21.36 -20.75 58.80
CA LYS A 126 -22.77 -21.16 58.66
C LYS A 126 -23.64 -19.94 58.43
N GLN A 127 -24.70 -20.08 57.65
CA GLN A 127 -25.64 -18.98 57.42
C GLN A 127 -26.18 -18.43 58.75
N GLY A 128 -26.13 -17.10 58.91
CA GLY A 128 -26.52 -16.41 60.14
C GLY A 128 -25.44 -16.37 61.24
N ALA A 129 -24.29 -17.01 61.07
CA ALA A 129 -23.14 -16.84 61.97
C ALA A 129 -22.36 -15.55 61.64
N THR A 130 -21.55 -15.09 62.60
CA THR A 130 -20.69 -13.91 62.42
C THR A 130 -19.51 -14.22 61.51
N ASP A 131 -19.26 -13.34 60.55
CA ASP A 131 -18.09 -13.45 59.66
C ASP A 131 -16.77 -13.35 60.45
N PRO A 132 -15.76 -14.17 60.11
CA PRO A 132 -14.42 -14.02 60.65
C PRO A 132 -13.76 -12.73 60.15
N LYS A 133 -12.69 -12.30 60.83
CA LYS A 133 -11.90 -11.14 60.39
C LYS A 133 -11.20 -11.39 59.05
N ILE A 134 -10.75 -12.63 58.83
CA ILE A 134 -10.07 -13.09 57.61
C ILE A 134 -10.70 -14.43 57.23
N PHE A 135 -11.31 -14.52 56.06
CA PHE A 135 -11.88 -15.78 55.56
C PHE A 135 -10.79 -16.79 55.20
N GLY A 136 -11.06 -18.07 55.42
CA GLY A 136 -10.16 -19.17 55.00
C GLY A 136 -8.92 -19.39 55.88
N ASN A 137 -8.63 -18.54 56.88
CA ASN A 137 -7.44 -18.70 57.72
C ASN A 137 -7.42 -20.00 58.54
N ASP A 138 -8.59 -20.46 58.97
CA ASP A 138 -8.74 -21.66 59.80
C ASP A 138 -9.28 -22.87 59.01
N PHE A 139 -9.27 -22.81 57.67
CA PHE A 139 -9.68 -23.93 56.82
C PHE A 139 -8.62 -25.03 56.79
N THR A 140 -9.03 -26.25 57.13
CA THR A 140 -8.20 -27.44 56.90
C THR A 140 -8.19 -27.81 55.43
N ASP A 141 -7.12 -28.44 54.94
CA ASP A 141 -7.01 -28.88 53.55
C ASP A 141 -8.18 -29.79 53.13
N ALA A 142 -8.63 -30.69 54.01
CA ALA A 142 -9.81 -31.53 53.77
C ALA A 142 -11.11 -30.71 53.57
N GLN A 143 -11.28 -29.59 54.27
CA GLN A 143 -12.43 -28.71 54.04
C GLN A 143 -12.32 -27.95 52.72
N ILE A 144 -11.10 -27.58 52.31
CA ILE A 144 -10.84 -26.94 51.01
C ILE A 144 -11.18 -27.92 49.88
N GLU A 145 -10.73 -29.18 49.97
CA GLU A 145 -11.04 -30.24 49.00
C GLU A 145 -12.56 -30.46 48.85
N VAL A 146 -13.29 -30.51 49.98
CA VAL A 146 -14.75 -30.66 49.95
C VAL A 146 -15.43 -29.45 49.30
N LEU A 147 -15.01 -28.23 49.64
CA LEU A 147 -15.55 -27.02 49.02
C LEU A 147 -15.26 -26.98 47.51
N ALA A 148 -14.03 -27.30 47.09
CA ALA A 148 -13.65 -27.39 45.68
C ALA A 148 -14.53 -28.39 44.91
N SER A 149 -14.73 -29.59 45.47
CA SER A 149 -15.59 -30.61 44.86
C SER A 149 -17.05 -30.14 44.74
N ASN A 150 -17.57 -29.44 45.75
CA ASN A 150 -18.94 -28.91 45.72
C ASN A 150 -19.08 -27.79 44.68
N ILE A 151 -18.09 -26.90 44.55
CA ILE A 151 -18.02 -25.89 43.49
C ILE A 151 -18.09 -26.55 42.11
N VAL A 152 -17.20 -27.50 41.82
CA VAL A 152 -17.14 -28.17 40.52
C VAL A 152 -18.46 -28.89 40.21
N LYS A 153 -19.03 -29.59 41.20
CA LYS A 153 -20.32 -30.27 41.06
C LYS A 153 -21.45 -29.30 40.74
N PHE A 154 -21.50 -28.14 41.40
CA PHE A 154 -22.51 -27.12 41.15
C PHE A 154 -22.38 -26.50 39.77
N LEU A 155 -21.16 -26.14 39.36
CA LEU A 155 -20.89 -25.56 38.04
C LEU A 155 -21.30 -26.53 36.92
N ASN A 156 -20.87 -27.80 37.02
CA ASN A 156 -21.21 -28.85 36.05
C ASN A 156 -22.71 -29.14 36.00
N LYS A 157 -23.39 -29.15 37.15
CA LYS A 157 -24.86 -29.34 37.21
C LYS A 157 -25.63 -28.26 36.44
N ASN A 158 -25.11 -27.04 36.41
CA ASN A 158 -25.80 -25.88 35.83
C ASN A 158 -25.20 -25.44 34.47
N ASP A 159 -24.30 -26.23 33.86
CA ASP A 159 -23.62 -25.92 32.59
C ASP A 159 -22.87 -24.57 32.60
N ILE A 160 -22.24 -24.28 33.74
CA ILE A 160 -21.40 -23.10 33.95
C ILE A 160 -19.94 -23.50 33.74
N ASP A 161 -19.22 -22.75 32.90
CA ASP A 161 -17.86 -23.06 32.47
C ASP A 161 -16.78 -22.67 33.51
N GLY A 162 -17.13 -21.89 34.55
CA GLY A 162 -16.16 -21.50 35.57
C GLY A 162 -16.66 -20.58 36.68
N ILE A 163 -15.73 -20.16 37.53
CA ILE A 163 -15.95 -19.31 38.71
C ILE A 163 -15.14 -18.01 38.60
N VAL A 164 -15.72 -16.90 39.06
CA VAL A 164 -15.06 -15.61 39.21
C VAL A 164 -15.04 -15.23 40.70
N TYR A 165 -13.85 -15.08 41.28
CA TYR A 165 -13.70 -14.52 42.61
C TYR A 165 -13.83 -13.00 42.56
N SER A 166 -14.95 -12.48 43.02
CA SER A 166 -15.24 -11.04 43.13
C SER A 166 -15.19 -10.59 44.60
N ILE A 167 -14.22 -11.08 45.37
CA ILE A 167 -14.18 -10.97 46.83
C ILE A 167 -13.91 -9.51 47.26
N LYS A 168 -14.75 -8.98 48.16
CA LYS A 168 -14.65 -7.62 48.73
C LYS A 168 -14.38 -7.61 50.25
N LYS A 169 -13.73 -8.67 50.75
CA LYS A 169 -13.41 -8.91 52.16
C LYS A 169 -12.02 -9.52 52.30
N PHE A 170 -11.38 -9.30 53.45
CA PHE A 170 -10.08 -9.92 53.78
C PHE A 170 -10.19 -11.45 53.75
N THR A 171 -9.40 -12.08 52.89
CA THR A 171 -9.36 -13.54 52.70
C THR A 171 -7.92 -14.00 52.66
N ALA A 172 -7.60 -15.14 53.27
CA ALA A 172 -6.22 -15.62 53.30
C ALA A 172 -5.76 -15.98 51.87
N ALA A 173 -4.63 -15.42 51.43
CA ALA A 173 -4.10 -15.68 50.08
C ALA A 173 -3.80 -17.17 49.84
N ASP A 174 -3.26 -17.86 50.85
CA ASP A 174 -3.02 -19.30 50.84
C ASP A 174 -4.30 -20.11 50.63
N PHE A 175 -5.42 -19.66 51.18
CA PHE A 175 -6.70 -20.33 51.00
C PHE A 175 -7.20 -20.19 49.55
N ILE A 176 -7.11 -19.01 48.94
CA ILE A 176 -7.53 -18.79 47.55
C ILE A 176 -6.67 -19.64 46.60
N ALA A 177 -5.35 -19.68 46.80
CA ALA A 177 -4.44 -20.49 45.98
C ALA A 177 -4.77 -21.98 46.11
N LYS A 178 -4.86 -22.52 47.33
CA LYS A 178 -5.21 -23.93 47.56
C LYS A 178 -6.59 -24.29 47.00
N LEU A 179 -7.59 -23.45 47.21
CA LEU A 179 -8.93 -23.68 46.66
C LEU A 179 -8.91 -23.73 45.13
N SER A 180 -8.19 -22.81 44.50
CA SER A 180 -8.05 -22.76 43.04
C SER A 180 -7.36 -24.01 42.50
N ALA A 181 -6.25 -24.42 43.12
CA ALA A 181 -5.52 -25.63 42.77
C ALA A 181 -6.38 -26.90 42.91
N GLU A 182 -7.15 -27.03 44.01
CA GLU A 182 -8.03 -28.18 44.23
C GLU A 182 -9.25 -28.20 43.27
N ILE A 183 -9.78 -27.04 42.87
CA ILE A 183 -10.78 -26.95 41.79
C ILE A 183 -10.19 -27.49 40.48
N LYS A 184 -9.00 -27.02 40.08
CA LYS A 184 -8.31 -27.47 38.86
C LYS A 184 -7.95 -28.95 38.89
N LYS A 185 -7.57 -29.48 40.05
CA LYS A 185 -7.28 -30.90 40.25
C LYS A 185 -8.54 -31.75 40.09
N THR A 186 -9.68 -31.24 40.55
CA THR A 186 -10.99 -31.91 40.40
C THR A 186 -11.46 -31.88 38.95
N ASP A 187 -11.36 -30.72 38.28
CA ASP A 187 -11.65 -30.57 36.85
C ASP A 187 -10.81 -29.45 36.23
N ALA A 188 -9.81 -29.83 35.42
CA ALA A 188 -8.88 -28.91 34.80
C ALA A 188 -9.54 -27.98 33.75
N LYS A 189 -10.76 -28.30 33.29
CA LYS A 189 -11.50 -27.49 32.31
C LYS A 189 -12.24 -26.32 32.95
N ILE A 190 -12.43 -26.33 34.28
CA ILE A 190 -13.08 -25.24 34.99
C ILE A 190 -12.22 -23.98 34.88
N ILE A 191 -12.82 -22.90 34.39
CA ILE A 191 -12.17 -21.59 34.34
C ILE A 191 -12.16 -21.01 35.75
N ILE A 192 -11.00 -20.52 36.18
CA ILE A 192 -10.86 -19.76 37.42
C ILE A 192 -10.44 -18.35 37.06
N ALA A 193 -11.23 -17.39 37.52
CA ALA A 193 -10.95 -15.98 37.32
C ALA A 193 -11.06 -15.19 38.62
N ALA A 194 -10.48 -14.00 38.63
CA ALA A 194 -10.65 -13.05 39.72
C ALA A 194 -11.04 -11.67 39.17
N GLU A 195 -11.82 -10.92 39.96
CA GLU A 195 -12.25 -9.54 39.69
C GLU A 195 -11.68 -8.60 40.77
N PRO A 196 -10.37 -8.32 40.75
CA PRO A 196 -9.73 -7.41 41.70
C PRO A 196 -10.03 -5.94 41.40
N GLU A 197 -10.05 -5.13 42.46
CA GLU A 197 -9.92 -3.68 42.35
C GLU A 197 -8.47 -3.26 42.16
N VAL A 198 -8.25 -2.07 41.61
CA VAL A 198 -6.92 -1.47 41.48
C VAL A 198 -6.72 -0.41 42.56
N ASN A 199 -5.70 -0.58 43.38
CA ASN A 199 -5.25 0.46 44.31
C ASN A 199 -3.73 0.61 44.24
N ASN A 200 -3.26 1.82 43.93
CA ASN A 200 -1.85 2.13 43.74
C ASN A 200 -1.12 1.11 42.83
N TYR A 201 -1.77 0.76 41.71
CA TYR A 201 -1.29 -0.23 40.73
C TYR A 201 -1.04 -1.64 41.28
N LYS A 202 -1.69 -2.00 42.40
CA LYS A 202 -1.78 -3.36 42.92
C LYS A 202 -3.20 -3.89 42.79
N LEU A 203 -3.32 -5.20 42.65
CA LEU A 203 -4.60 -5.90 42.64
C LEU A 203 -5.04 -6.18 44.08
N ILE A 204 -6.22 -5.71 44.45
CA ILE A 204 -6.74 -5.84 45.80
C ILE A 204 -8.14 -6.46 45.84
N THR A 205 -8.45 -7.14 46.94
CA THR A 205 -9.83 -7.56 47.29
C THR A 205 -10.56 -6.46 48.04
N THR A 206 -9.90 -5.85 49.04
CA THR A 206 -10.46 -4.77 49.86
C THR A 206 -9.34 -3.96 50.51
N GLY A 207 -9.52 -2.64 50.61
CA GLY A 207 -8.58 -1.74 51.28
C GLY A 207 -7.19 -1.76 50.63
N VAL A 208 -6.24 -2.45 51.26
CA VAL A 208 -4.86 -2.65 50.75
C VAL A 208 -4.48 -4.14 50.65
N SER A 209 -5.46 -5.03 50.80
CA SER A 209 -5.25 -6.48 50.85
C SER A 209 -5.09 -7.06 49.46
N ASN A 210 -3.96 -7.72 49.21
CA ASN A 210 -3.55 -8.32 47.95
C ASN A 210 -3.79 -9.84 47.95
N ASP A 211 -4.99 -10.25 48.35
CA ASP A 211 -5.31 -11.66 48.67
C ASP A 211 -5.18 -12.60 47.44
N TYR A 212 -5.27 -12.07 46.22
CA TYR A 212 -5.14 -12.87 45.00
C TYR A 212 -3.69 -13.18 44.59
N ASP A 213 -2.70 -12.43 45.09
CA ASP A 213 -1.34 -12.43 44.53
C ASP A 213 -0.76 -13.85 44.44
N LYS A 214 -0.89 -14.65 45.50
CA LYS A 214 -0.36 -16.02 45.50
C LYS A 214 -0.99 -16.91 44.43
N ALA A 215 -2.32 -16.90 44.30
CA ALA A 215 -3.02 -17.68 43.28
C ALA A 215 -2.68 -17.21 41.86
N ILE A 216 -2.39 -15.92 41.68
CA ILE A 216 -1.94 -15.35 40.41
C ILE A 216 -0.51 -15.78 40.09
N GLU A 217 0.40 -15.73 41.06
CA GLU A 217 1.82 -16.10 40.90
C GLU A 217 1.99 -17.60 40.61
N ASP A 218 1.25 -18.47 41.33
CA ASP A 218 1.16 -19.91 41.04
C ASP A 218 0.48 -20.16 39.68
N GLY A 219 -0.29 -19.17 39.22
CA GLY A 219 -0.96 -19.13 37.94
C GLY A 219 -2.14 -20.11 37.88
N ASP A 220 -2.81 -20.26 39.00
CA ASP A 220 -4.09 -20.97 39.14
C ASP A 220 -5.26 -20.09 38.65
N ILE A 221 -5.05 -18.78 38.53
CA ILE A 221 -5.97 -17.84 37.91
C ILE A 221 -5.75 -17.77 36.39
N ASP A 222 -6.75 -18.18 35.61
CA ASP A 222 -6.73 -18.13 34.15
C ASP A 222 -6.99 -16.72 33.62
N TYR A 223 -7.91 -15.98 34.25
CA TYR A 223 -8.36 -14.65 33.81
C TYR A 223 -8.45 -13.65 34.96
N LEU A 224 -8.02 -12.42 34.71
CA LEU A 224 -8.18 -11.26 35.59
C LEU A 224 -9.14 -10.27 34.95
N PHE A 225 -10.29 -10.07 35.57
CA PHE A 225 -11.26 -9.03 35.24
C PHE A 225 -10.93 -7.79 36.08
N ILE A 226 -9.96 -6.99 35.65
CA ILE A 226 -9.45 -5.86 36.44
C ILE A 226 -10.54 -4.79 36.51
N GLN A 227 -11.00 -4.46 37.71
CA GLN A 227 -12.01 -3.43 37.93
C GLN A 227 -11.35 -2.04 37.91
N GLU A 228 -11.49 -1.33 36.80
CA GLU A 228 -10.93 0.00 36.61
C GLU A 228 -11.99 1.09 36.73
N TYR A 229 -12.82 0.97 37.76
CA TYR A 229 -13.83 1.95 38.14
C TYR A 229 -14.04 1.92 39.66
N ASP A 230 -14.71 2.94 40.19
CA ASP A 230 -14.98 3.19 41.62
C ASP A 230 -13.77 3.58 42.48
N ALA A 231 -12.55 3.38 41.99
CA ALA A 231 -11.31 3.82 42.63
C ALA A 231 -10.68 5.02 41.89
N PHE A 232 -10.08 5.97 42.63
CA PHE A 232 -9.27 7.02 42.00
C PHE A 232 -7.99 6.42 41.39
N PRO A 233 -7.56 6.79 40.16
CA PRO A 233 -8.09 7.82 39.25
C PRO A 233 -8.89 7.25 38.06
N ALA A 234 -9.73 6.23 38.24
CA ALA A 234 -10.42 5.52 37.16
C ALA A 234 -11.29 6.36 36.20
N TYR A 235 -11.66 7.58 36.57
CA TYR A 235 -12.37 8.48 35.66
C TYR A 235 -11.47 9.05 34.53
N GLU A 236 -10.15 8.93 34.65
CA GLU A 236 -9.20 9.37 33.63
C GLU A 236 -9.02 8.27 32.57
N PRO A 237 -9.36 8.51 31.29
CA PRO A 237 -9.25 7.48 30.26
C PRO A 237 -7.85 6.88 30.14
N SER A 238 -6.79 7.67 30.34
CA SER A 238 -5.40 7.17 30.20
C SER A 238 -5.06 6.07 31.20
N PHE A 239 -5.78 6.01 32.33
CA PHE A 239 -5.60 5.00 33.38
C PHE A 239 -5.63 3.60 32.80
N ILE A 240 -6.57 3.30 31.88
CA ILE A 240 -6.70 1.99 31.20
C ILE A 240 -5.38 1.48 30.62
N SER A 241 -4.66 2.34 29.93
CA SER A 241 -3.39 1.95 29.29
C SER A 241 -2.19 2.03 30.22
N GLU A 242 -2.25 2.90 31.23
CA GLU A 242 -1.14 3.17 32.16
C GLU A 242 -1.06 2.17 33.31
N SER A 243 -2.21 1.71 33.82
CA SER A 243 -2.32 0.72 34.88
C SER A 243 -1.79 -0.64 34.43
N TYR A 244 -2.10 -1.03 33.19
CA TYR A 244 -1.86 -2.36 32.65
C TYR A 244 -0.40 -2.86 32.83
N PRO A 245 0.64 -2.15 32.35
CA PRO A 245 2.02 -2.60 32.54
C PRO A 245 2.45 -2.59 34.01
N LYS A 246 2.00 -1.60 34.80
CA LYS A 246 2.38 -1.45 36.22
C LYS A 246 1.81 -2.57 37.09
N ILE A 247 0.56 -2.96 36.83
CA ILE A 247 -0.10 -4.07 37.52
C ILE A 247 0.61 -5.40 37.21
N ILE A 248 0.96 -5.65 35.95
CA ILE A 248 1.69 -6.86 35.55
C ILE A 248 3.03 -6.96 36.27
N GLU A 249 3.75 -5.84 36.38
CA GLU A 249 5.03 -5.77 37.08
C GLU A 249 4.86 -5.99 38.58
N ASN A 250 3.94 -5.28 39.22
CA ASN A 250 3.77 -5.31 40.68
C ASN A 250 3.23 -6.66 41.22
N THR A 251 2.38 -7.34 40.46
CA THR A 251 1.73 -8.61 40.87
C THR A 251 2.37 -9.84 40.19
N HIS A 252 3.46 -9.67 39.43
CA HIS A 252 4.17 -10.74 38.74
C HIS A 252 3.26 -11.65 37.87
N ILE A 253 2.29 -11.05 37.18
CA ILE A 253 1.24 -11.81 36.47
C ILE A 253 1.87 -12.71 35.38
N PRO A 254 1.67 -14.05 35.40
CA PRO A 254 2.26 -14.93 34.40
C PRO A 254 1.60 -14.76 33.02
N LEU A 255 2.30 -15.14 31.94
CA LEU A 255 1.80 -14.97 30.55
C LEU A 255 0.56 -15.81 30.22
N LYS A 256 0.38 -16.93 30.94
CA LYS A 256 -0.78 -17.81 30.78
C LYS A 256 -2.07 -17.12 31.28
N THR A 257 -1.97 -16.28 32.30
CA THR A 257 -3.10 -15.50 32.82
C THR A 257 -3.43 -14.36 31.87
N LYS A 258 -4.69 -14.28 31.47
CA LYS A 258 -5.20 -13.24 30.59
C LYS A 258 -5.90 -12.14 31.39
N ILE A 259 -5.94 -10.95 30.82
CA ILE A 259 -6.41 -9.72 31.47
C ILE A 259 -7.52 -9.13 30.62
N LEU A 260 -8.63 -8.81 31.27
CA LEU A 260 -9.72 -8.00 30.75
C LEU A 260 -9.81 -6.72 31.57
N ILE A 261 -10.10 -5.61 30.91
CA ILE A 261 -10.42 -4.34 31.58
C ILE A 261 -11.92 -4.28 31.80
N THR A 262 -12.33 -4.12 33.05
CA THR A 262 -13.74 -4.06 33.44
C THR A 262 -14.13 -2.61 33.68
N GLU A 263 -15.17 -2.17 32.98
CA GLU A 263 -15.74 -0.82 33.05
C GLU A 263 -17.27 -0.90 33.25
N PRO A 264 -17.90 0.14 33.78
CA PRO A 264 -19.35 0.24 33.76
C PRO A 264 -19.87 0.26 32.32
N THR A 265 -21.07 -0.26 32.06
CA THR A 265 -21.65 -0.26 30.70
C THR A 265 -22.41 1.03 30.37
N ASN A 266 -22.76 1.82 31.38
CA ASN A 266 -23.39 3.14 31.23
C ASN A 266 -23.13 4.02 32.47
N ALA A 267 -23.57 5.28 32.43
CA ALA A 267 -23.30 6.26 33.48
C ALA A 267 -24.04 6.03 34.82
N VAL A 268 -25.13 5.24 34.79
CA VAL A 268 -25.88 4.86 36.01
C VAL A 268 -25.32 3.60 36.68
N SER A 269 -24.25 3.03 36.12
CA SER A 269 -23.53 1.88 36.66
C SER A 269 -22.26 2.32 37.37
N GLY A 270 -22.00 1.73 38.53
CA GLY A 270 -20.88 2.12 39.39
C GLY A 270 -21.15 3.41 40.17
N GLY A 271 -20.11 3.91 40.83
CA GLY A 271 -20.04 5.18 41.53
C GLY A 271 -19.62 6.33 40.61
N THR A 272 -19.00 7.35 41.19
CA THR A 272 -18.61 8.56 40.44
C THR A 272 -17.20 8.49 39.85
N ASN A 273 -16.34 7.59 40.32
CA ASN A 273 -14.98 7.43 39.80
C ASN A 273 -14.99 6.47 38.61
N THR A 274 -15.58 6.89 37.50
CA THR A 274 -15.70 6.06 36.29
C THR A 274 -15.47 6.93 35.06
N ILE A 275 -15.10 6.32 33.94
CA ILE A 275 -14.89 7.06 32.67
C ILE A 275 -16.14 7.85 32.21
N TYR A 276 -17.32 7.49 32.73
CA TYR A 276 -18.58 8.17 32.44
C TYR A 276 -18.74 9.51 33.16
N HIS A 277 -17.97 9.76 34.22
CA HIS A 277 -18.07 10.94 35.07
C HIS A 277 -16.72 11.66 35.11
N PRO A 278 -16.41 12.49 34.09
CA PRO A 278 -15.14 13.21 34.03
C PRO A 278 -14.87 13.97 35.33
N GLN A 279 -13.63 13.85 35.84
CA GLN A 279 -13.21 14.43 37.12
C GLN A 279 -14.00 13.94 38.34
N GLY A 280 -14.65 12.77 38.24
CA GLY A 280 -15.49 12.23 39.30
C GLY A 280 -16.83 12.97 39.48
N ASN A 281 -17.28 13.74 38.48
CA ASN A 281 -18.45 14.60 38.61
C ASN A 281 -19.73 13.97 38.04
N ALA A 282 -20.58 13.43 38.93
CA ALA A 282 -21.86 12.81 38.59
C ALA A 282 -22.89 13.73 37.91
N THR A 283 -22.71 15.05 37.94
CA THR A 283 -23.59 16.00 37.23
C THR A 283 -23.24 16.14 35.74
N LYS A 284 -22.10 15.58 35.33
CA LYS A 284 -21.55 15.66 33.96
C LYS A 284 -21.36 14.27 33.37
N SER A 285 -22.44 13.49 33.32
CA SER A 285 -22.41 12.13 32.77
C SER A 285 -22.24 12.12 31.24
N LEU A 286 -21.37 11.24 30.76
CA LEU A 286 -21.22 10.92 29.34
C LEU A 286 -22.22 9.85 28.91
N SER A 287 -22.61 9.86 27.63
CA SER A 287 -23.28 8.70 27.01
C SER A 287 -22.29 7.53 26.84
N THR A 288 -22.81 6.32 26.69
CA THR A 288 -21.99 5.13 26.41
C THR A 288 -21.13 5.28 25.16
N GLU A 289 -21.67 5.88 24.10
CA GLU A 289 -20.90 6.14 22.87
C GLU A 289 -19.78 7.16 23.09
N GLN A 290 -19.99 8.15 23.97
CA GLN A 290 -18.95 9.12 24.33
C GLN A 290 -17.87 8.48 25.19
N ALA A 291 -18.24 7.68 26.20
CA ALA A 291 -17.29 6.92 27.01
C ALA A 291 -16.47 5.93 26.15
N VAL A 292 -17.13 5.19 25.24
CA VAL A 292 -16.45 4.29 24.28
C VAL A 292 -15.42 5.03 23.44
N LYS A 293 -15.74 6.23 22.94
CA LYS A 293 -14.76 7.04 22.19
C LYS A 293 -13.52 7.39 23.00
N LEU A 294 -13.63 7.49 24.32
CA LEU A 294 -12.49 7.71 25.22
C LEU A 294 -11.71 6.42 25.51
N MET A 295 -12.39 5.27 25.57
CA MET A 295 -11.77 3.95 25.75
C MET A 295 -10.95 3.51 24.53
N LEU A 296 -11.47 3.72 23.31
CA LEU A 296 -10.89 3.20 22.06
C LEU A 296 -9.39 3.54 21.86
N PRO A 297 -8.91 4.78 22.05
CA PRO A 297 -7.49 5.11 21.96
C PRO A 297 -6.60 4.41 23.00
N GLN A 298 -7.17 3.98 24.11
CA GLN A 298 -6.44 3.31 25.20
C GLN A 298 -6.37 1.81 24.92
N LEU A 299 -7.49 1.22 24.50
CA LEU A 299 -7.54 -0.16 24.03
C LEU A 299 -6.66 -0.38 22.79
N GLU A 300 -6.50 0.63 21.93
CA GLU A 300 -5.54 0.63 20.81
C GLU A 300 -4.11 0.31 21.28
N LYS A 301 -3.70 0.84 22.44
CA LYS A 301 -2.38 0.60 23.04
C LYS A 301 -2.25 -0.81 23.62
N LEU A 302 -3.37 -1.42 24.02
CA LEU A 302 -3.41 -2.71 24.70
C LEU A 302 -3.66 -3.90 23.76
N LYS A 303 -4.30 -3.70 22.61
CA LYS A 303 -4.87 -4.80 21.79
C LYS A 303 -3.87 -5.90 21.41
N PHE A 304 -2.57 -5.63 21.31
CA PHE A 304 -1.53 -6.65 21.03
C PHE A 304 -0.70 -7.08 22.23
N LYS A 305 -0.99 -6.56 23.42
CA LYS A 305 -0.28 -7.02 24.62
C LYS A 305 -0.63 -8.49 24.85
N PRO A 306 0.36 -9.36 25.15
CA PRO A 306 0.19 -10.82 25.13
C PRO A 306 -0.80 -11.36 26.16
N ARG A 307 -1.06 -10.59 27.23
CA ARG A 307 -2.04 -10.95 28.26
C ARG A 307 -3.41 -10.31 28.00
N PHE A 308 -3.54 -9.32 27.12
CA PHE A 308 -4.81 -8.60 26.93
C PHE A 308 -5.79 -9.46 26.12
N ALA A 309 -6.91 -9.83 26.76
CA ALA A 309 -7.96 -10.65 26.16
C ALA A 309 -9.21 -9.85 25.77
N GLY A 310 -9.41 -8.66 26.35
CA GLY A 310 -10.51 -7.77 25.95
C GLY A 310 -11.08 -6.97 27.11
N VAL A 311 -12.40 -6.85 27.14
CA VAL A 311 -13.11 -6.00 28.10
C VAL A 311 -14.27 -6.73 28.76
N ALA A 312 -14.67 -6.26 29.93
CA ALA A 312 -15.86 -6.71 30.63
C ALA A 312 -16.73 -5.51 31.03
N GLY A 313 -18.05 -5.69 31.01
CA GLY A 313 -19.02 -4.65 31.33
C GLY A 313 -19.82 -4.96 32.60
N TRP A 314 -19.82 -4.05 33.57
CA TRP A 314 -20.79 -4.00 34.66
C TRP A 314 -21.89 -2.98 34.32
N SER A 315 -23.07 -3.37 33.83
CA SER A 315 -23.59 -4.74 33.69
C SER A 315 -24.56 -4.85 32.51
N LEU A 316 -24.80 -6.07 32.02
CA LEU A 316 -25.80 -6.37 30.99
C LEU A 316 -27.19 -5.81 31.34
N ASN A 317 -27.55 -5.78 32.62
CA ASN A 317 -28.82 -5.24 33.10
C ASN A 317 -28.98 -3.77 32.72
N THR A 318 -27.93 -2.99 32.94
CA THR A 318 -27.93 -1.56 32.63
C THR A 318 -27.66 -1.30 31.15
N ASP A 319 -26.95 -2.20 30.45
CA ASP A 319 -26.75 -2.08 29.00
C ASP A 319 -28.03 -2.41 28.21
N TYR A 320 -28.96 -3.22 28.73
CA TYR A 320 -30.17 -3.65 28.01
C TYR A 320 -31.51 -3.20 28.63
N ALA A 321 -31.50 -2.79 29.89
CA ALA A 321 -32.68 -2.33 30.63
C ALA A 321 -32.41 -1.05 31.44
N ALA A 322 -31.58 -0.16 30.88
CA ALA A 322 -31.16 1.12 31.47
C ALA A 322 -32.31 2.00 31.97
N ASP A 323 -33.48 1.94 31.33
CA ASP A 323 -34.67 2.69 31.71
C ASP A 323 -35.18 2.33 33.11
N LEU A 324 -34.96 1.10 33.56
CA LEU A 324 -35.26 0.68 34.94
C LEU A 324 -34.31 1.29 35.98
N TYR A 325 -33.20 1.86 35.51
CA TYR A 325 -32.16 2.51 36.30
C TYR A 325 -32.15 4.03 36.09
N GLY A 326 -33.17 4.59 35.42
CA GLY A 326 -33.32 6.03 35.22
C GLY A 326 -32.63 6.60 33.98
N ASP A 327 -32.06 5.76 33.11
CA ASP A 327 -31.50 6.20 31.81
C ASP A 327 -32.33 5.65 30.65
N SER A 328 -33.44 6.32 30.36
CA SER A 328 -34.32 5.95 29.24
C SER A 328 -33.73 6.28 27.86
N SER A 329 -32.60 6.98 27.82
CA SER A 329 -31.96 7.42 26.57
C SER A 329 -30.86 6.46 26.08
N HIS A 330 -30.43 5.53 26.91
CA HIS A 330 -29.39 4.55 26.58
C HIS A 330 -29.81 3.62 25.45
N ASN A 331 -28.91 3.46 24.48
CA ASN A 331 -29.09 2.52 23.37
C ASN A 331 -28.70 1.10 23.81
N ALA A 332 -29.66 0.18 23.77
CA ALA A 332 -29.39 -1.17 24.25
C ALA A 332 -28.26 -1.90 23.49
N GLY A 333 -27.25 -2.36 24.24
CA GLY A 333 -26.04 -3.01 23.74
C GLY A 333 -24.97 -2.04 23.22
N ALA A 334 -25.06 -0.75 23.53
CA ALA A 334 -24.13 0.27 23.01
C ALA A 334 -22.68 0.00 23.41
N PHE A 335 -22.46 -0.52 24.62
CA PHE A 335 -21.10 -0.83 25.11
C PHE A 335 -20.42 -1.87 24.23
N ALA A 336 -21.03 -3.05 24.05
CA ALA A 336 -20.46 -4.11 23.22
C ALA A 336 -20.35 -3.72 21.74
N LYS A 337 -21.36 -3.05 21.18
CA LYS A 337 -21.32 -2.59 19.78
C LYS A 337 -20.16 -1.64 19.54
N GLY A 338 -19.98 -0.69 20.44
CA GLY A 338 -18.94 0.33 20.34
C GLY A 338 -17.52 -0.25 20.42
N LEU A 339 -17.34 -1.37 21.13
CA LEU A 339 -16.04 -2.00 21.35
C LEU A 339 -15.76 -3.20 20.43
N SER A 340 -16.77 -3.75 19.76
CA SER A 340 -16.64 -4.99 18.97
C SER A 340 -15.60 -4.94 17.87
N GLU A 341 -15.53 -3.86 17.08
CA GLU A 341 -14.52 -3.73 16.02
C GLU A 341 -13.09 -3.70 16.60
N CYS A 342 -12.91 -3.00 17.72
CA CYS A 342 -11.64 -2.95 18.43
C CYS A 342 -11.23 -4.33 18.96
N ILE A 343 -12.11 -5.00 19.69
CA ILE A 343 -11.77 -6.25 20.38
C ILE A 343 -11.65 -7.43 19.41
N TYR A 344 -12.55 -7.54 18.44
CA TYR A 344 -12.59 -8.70 17.54
C TYR A 344 -11.80 -8.52 16.25
N LYS A 345 -11.70 -7.28 15.74
CA LYS A 345 -11.00 -6.99 14.48
C LYS A 345 -9.71 -6.17 14.68
N ASN A 346 -9.35 -5.86 15.92
CA ASN A 346 -8.20 -5.01 16.26
C ASN A 346 -8.28 -3.62 15.59
N ALA A 347 -9.49 -3.12 15.31
CA ALA A 347 -9.72 -1.81 14.69
C ALA A 347 -10.32 -0.85 15.73
N CYS A 348 -9.46 -0.26 16.58
CA CYS A 348 -9.91 0.63 17.65
C CYS A 348 -9.94 2.10 17.24
N ILE A 349 -9.04 2.52 16.34
CA ILE A 349 -9.01 3.84 15.72
C ILE A 349 -8.91 3.71 14.20
N GLU A 350 -9.38 4.71 13.46
CA GLU A 350 -9.09 4.79 12.03
C GLU A 350 -7.58 4.93 11.85
N ILE A 351 -6.95 3.97 11.15
CA ILE A 351 -5.54 4.04 10.79
C ILE A 351 -5.42 5.18 9.76
N ASP A 352 -4.81 6.29 10.15
CA ASP A 352 -4.48 7.38 9.23
C ASP A 352 -3.51 6.84 8.17
N ASN A 353 -3.91 6.90 6.90
CA ASN A 353 -3.11 6.42 5.77
C ASN A 353 -1.94 7.37 5.42
N LYS A 354 -1.73 8.43 6.21
CA LYS A 354 -0.63 9.38 6.04
C LYS A 354 0.38 9.23 7.18
N ILE A 355 1.65 9.06 6.82
CA ILE A 355 2.74 9.17 7.78
C ILE A 355 2.79 10.59 8.33
N GLN A 356 2.71 10.72 9.65
CA GLN A 356 2.95 11.98 10.34
C GLN A 356 4.46 12.17 10.53
N GLY A 357 5.01 13.28 10.03
CA GLY A 357 6.45 13.57 10.10
C GLY A 357 7.27 13.02 8.92
N PRO A 358 8.61 12.89 9.07
CA PRO A 358 9.47 12.36 8.01
C PRO A 358 9.19 10.89 7.73
N VAL A 359 9.27 10.51 6.46
CA VAL A 359 9.34 9.10 6.08
C VAL A 359 10.70 8.54 6.50
N VAL A 360 10.65 7.43 7.24
CA VAL A 360 11.81 6.65 7.69
C VAL A 360 11.59 5.22 7.25
N ALA A 361 12.07 4.92 6.05
CA ALA A 361 11.88 3.63 5.39
C ALA A 361 13.13 2.77 5.50
N GLY A 362 12.95 1.46 5.60
CA GLY A 362 14.06 0.51 5.62
C GLY A 362 13.76 -0.69 4.75
N ILE A 363 14.76 -1.13 3.97
CA ILE A 363 14.65 -2.34 3.19
C ILE A 363 14.97 -3.53 4.09
N LEU A 364 14.06 -4.50 4.16
CA LEU A 364 14.21 -5.78 4.85
C LEU A 364 14.56 -6.87 3.84
N PRO A 365 15.80 -7.36 3.80
CA PRO A 365 16.18 -8.49 2.96
C PRO A 365 15.61 -9.79 3.54
N LEU A 366 14.71 -10.46 2.80
CA LEU A 366 14.06 -11.71 3.21
C LEU A 366 15.01 -12.91 3.20
N TRP A 367 16.17 -12.79 2.56
CA TRP A 367 17.28 -13.75 2.67
C TRP A 367 18.11 -13.56 3.94
N GLY A 368 17.76 -12.58 4.78
CA GLY A 368 18.21 -12.38 6.15
C GLY A 368 19.55 -11.67 6.32
N LYS A 369 20.61 -12.13 5.67
CA LYS A 369 21.96 -11.53 5.78
C LYS A 369 22.55 -11.22 4.41
N ASN A 370 23.17 -10.07 4.29
CA ASN A 370 23.93 -9.63 3.12
C ASN A 370 25.43 -9.85 3.34
N SER A 371 26.14 -10.05 2.23
CA SER A 371 27.60 -9.91 2.21
C SER A 371 27.94 -8.50 1.73
N SER A 372 28.82 -7.78 2.43
CA SER A 372 29.29 -6.49 1.93
C SER A 372 30.04 -6.66 0.61
N TYR A 373 30.17 -5.60 -0.19
CA TYR A 373 31.16 -5.56 -1.25
C TYR A 373 32.57 -5.70 -0.65
N ASN A 374 33.48 -6.30 -1.42
CA ASN A 374 34.87 -6.40 -1.04
C ASN A 374 35.50 -5.00 -1.11
N ILE A 375 35.96 -4.49 0.03
CA ILE A 375 36.66 -3.21 0.12
C ILE A 375 38.10 -3.49 0.53
N SER A 376 39.04 -3.27 -0.40
CA SER A 376 40.49 -3.44 -0.15
C SER A 376 40.87 -4.82 0.40
N GLY A 377 40.21 -5.89 -0.08
CA GLY A 377 40.44 -7.26 0.36
C GLY A 377 39.63 -7.70 1.56
N GLN A 378 38.78 -6.84 2.12
CA GLN A 378 37.98 -7.11 3.32
C GLN A 378 36.48 -7.16 3.01
N GLN A 379 35.76 -8.03 3.70
CA GLN A 379 34.33 -8.24 3.54
C GLN A 379 33.71 -8.65 4.88
N VAL A 380 32.50 -8.16 5.16
CA VAL A 380 31.73 -8.54 6.35
C VAL A 380 30.38 -9.12 5.95
N ASN A 381 29.83 -9.98 6.79
CA ASN A 381 28.45 -10.44 6.69
C ASN A 381 27.59 -9.66 7.69
N THR A 382 26.41 -9.21 7.26
CA THR A 382 25.50 -8.51 8.15
C THR A 382 24.83 -9.44 9.15
N THR A 383 24.30 -8.85 10.21
CA THR A 383 23.47 -9.54 11.21
C THR A 383 22.01 -9.45 10.79
N PRO A 384 21.30 -10.58 10.62
CA PRO A 384 19.87 -10.56 10.34
C PRO A 384 19.11 -9.95 11.52
N ILE A 385 18.04 -9.23 11.22
CA ILE A 385 17.15 -8.72 12.27
C ILE A 385 16.11 -9.79 12.64
N SER A 386 15.71 -9.84 13.91
CA SER A 386 14.62 -10.73 14.30
C SER A 386 13.29 -10.17 13.81
N ILE A 387 12.54 -10.93 13.01
CA ILE A 387 11.13 -10.63 12.68
C ILE A 387 10.15 -11.53 13.45
N SER A 388 10.65 -12.52 14.18
CA SER A 388 9.83 -13.43 14.98
C SER A 388 9.17 -12.67 16.14
N MET A 389 7.89 -12.96 16.38
CA MET A 389 7.16 -12.38 17.52
C MET A 389 7.73 -12.95 18.83
N PRO A 390 8.14 -12.12 19.81
CA PRO A 390 8.59 -12.60 21.11
C PRO A 390 7.46 -13.33 21.83
N LYS A 391 7.80 -14.33 22.65
CA LYS A 391 6.80 -15.11 23.41
C LYS A 391 6.30 -14.36 24.64
N ASP A 392 7.12 -13.48 25.20
CA ASP A 392 6.96 -12.89 26.53
C ASP A 392 6.85 -11.36 26.53
N LYS A 393 7.09 -10.71 25.40
CA LYS A 393 7.12 -9.25 25.25
C LYS A 393 6.44 -8.81 23.97
N GLU A 394 6.03 -7.54 23.93
CA GLU A 394 5.63 -6.93 22.66
C GLU A 394 6.84 -6.86 21.71
N TYR A 395 6.63 -7.07 20.41
CA TYR A 395 7.72 -7.03 19.43
C TYR A 395 8.46 -5.67 19.45
N CYS A 396 7.76 -4.54 19.56
CA CYS A 396 8.42 -3.23 19.61
C CYS A 396 9.14 -2.95 20.93
N ASP A 397 8.71 -3.57 22.02
CA ASP A 397 9.41 -3.49 23.31
C ASP A 397 10.72 -4.31 23.26
N HIS A 398 10.70 -5.43 22.52
CA HIS A 398 11.88 -6.28 22.32
C HIS A 398 12.83 -5.76 21.21
N ASN A 399 12.27 -5.20 20.14
CA ASN A 399 12.98 -4.71 18.95
C ASN A 399 12.68 -3.21 18.69
N PRO A 400 12.99 -2.31 19.65
CA PRO A 400 12.62 -0.90 19.56
C PRO A 400 13.24 -0.21 18.34
N ASN A 401 14.43 -0.65 17.90
CA ASN A 401 15.10 -0.06 16.75
C ASN A 401 14.43 -0.40 15.42
N VAL A 402 13.87 -1.61 15.25
CA VAL A 402 13.08 -1.94 14.06
C VAL A 402 11.78 -1.13 14.04
N CYS A 403 11.21 -0.88 15.21
CA CYS A 403 10.00 -0.06 15.34
C CYS A 403 10.22 1.46 15.21
N LYS A 404 11.45 1.92 14.97
CA LYS A 404 11.71 3.31 14.58
C LYS A 404 11.30 3.61 13.13
N TYR A 405 11.35 2.60 12.27
CA TYR A 405 10.89 2.73 10.90
C TYR A 405 9.37 2.84 10.85
N ASN A 406 8.86 3.78 10.04
CA ASN A 406 7.43 3.90 9.74
C ASN A 406 7.06 3.20 8.43
N VAL A 407 8.05 2.82 7.62
CA VAL A 407 7.88 1.96 6.44
C VAL A 407 8.93 0.84 6.44
N ILE A 408 8.48 -0.40 6.26
CA ILE A 408 9.34 -1.56 6.02
C ILE A 408 9.08 -2.06 4.61
N ILE A 409 10.13 -2.16 3.80
CA ILE A 409 10.05 -2.62 2.40
C ILE A 409 10.70 -4.00 2.34
N ALA A 410 9.89 -5.05 2.25
CA ALA A 410 10.38 -6.43 2.14
C ALA A 410 10.96 -6.67 0.74
N ALA A 411 12.22 -7.06 0.67
CA ALA A 411 12.95 -7.37 -0.55
C ALA A 411 13.39 -8.84 -0.55
N TYR A 412 13.19 -9.66 -1.58
CA TYR A 412 12.54 -9.37 -2.86
C TYR A 412 11.47 -10.40 -3.18
N LEU A 413 10.45 -9.94 -3.90
CA LEU A 413 9.58 -10.78 -4.70
C LEU A 413 10.13 -10.81 -6.14
N THR A 414 10.71 -11.94 -6.53
CA THR A 414 11.30 -12.10 -7.86
C THR A 414 10.27 -12.62 -8.87
N TYR A 415 10.40 -12.24 -10.14
CA TYR A 415 9.54 -12.74 -11.22
C TYR A 415 10.36 -13.39 -12.34
N THR A 416 9.90 -14.56 -12.81
CA THR A 416 10.36 -15.12 -14.10
C THR A 416 9.18 -15.72 -14.85
N ASN A 417 9.24 -15.70 -16.20
CA ASN A 417 8.20 -16.30 -17.05
C ASN A 417 7.93 -17.79 -16.74
N SER A 418 8.92 -18.52 -16.21
CA SER A 418 8.79 -19.96 -15.91
C SER A 418 8.18 -20.28 -14.55
N LYS A 419 8.34 -19.40 -13.55
CA LYS A 419 7.95 -19.66 -12.15
C LYS A 419 6.91 -18.69 -11.59
N GLY A 420 6.59 -17.63 -12.33
CA GLY A 420 5.75 -16.55 -11.81
C GLY A 420 6.46 -15.77 -10.69
N PHE A 421 5.68 -15.24 -9.75
CA PHE A 421 6.20 -14.52 -8.60
C PHE A 421 6.65 -15.46 -7.46
N VAL A 422 7.88 -15.28 -6.97
CA VAL A 422 8.47 -16.12 -5.93
C VAL A 422 9.14 -15.27 -4.85
N LEU A 423 8.73 -15.52 -3.59
CA LEU A 423 9.44 -15.05 -2.40
C LEU A 423 10.56 -16.04 -2.07
N SER A 424 11.80 -15.54 -1.99
CA SER A 424 12.94 -16.35 -1.56
C SER A 424 13.36 -15.98 -0.14
N PHE A 425 13.43 -16.99 0.72
CA PHE A 425 13.97 -16.92 2.08
C PHE A 425 15.35 -17.59 2.18
N ASN A 426 15.90 -18.03 1.05
CA ASN A 426 17.21 -18.66 1.00
C ASN A 426 18.28 -17.57 1.05
N GLU A 427 19.40 -17.84 1.73
CA GLU A 427 20.54 -16.93 1.77
C GLU A 427 21.04 -16.59 0.35
N GLU A 428 21.57 -15.38 0.18
CA GLU A 428 22.00 -14.79 -1.10
C GLU A 428 22.94 -15.70 -1.92
N ASN A 429 23.76 -16.52 -1.26
CA ASN A 429 24.71 -17.44 -1.89
C ASN A 429 24.11 -18.79 -2.32
N GLY A 430 22.79 -18.97 -2.28
CA GLY A 430 22.11 -20.21 -2.68
C GLY A 430 22.18 -21.34 -1.64
N SER A 431 22.55 -21.02 -0.40
CA SER A 431 22.45 -21.95 0.74
C SER A 431 20.98 -22.29 1.03
N SER A 432 20.67 -23.55 1.34
CA SER A 432 19.33 -24.01 1.71
C SER A 432 18.90 -23.56 3.11
N LYS A 433 19.80 -22.91 3.87
CA LYS A 433 19.50 -22.40 5.21
C LYS A 433 18.55 -21.20 5.08
N LYS A 434 17.35 -21.33 5.66
CA LYS A 434 16.35 -20.26 5.73
C LYS A 434 16.54 -19.50 7.03
N ILE A 435 16.62 -18.17 6.94
CA ILE A 435 16.71 -17.30 8.12
C ILE A 435 15.32 -16.95 8.65
N TYR A 436 14.35 -16.76 7.74
CA TYR A 436 12.96 -16.47 8.09
C TYR A 436 12.01 -17.52 7.50
N SER A 437 10.84 -17.66 8.11
CA SER A 437 9.71 -18.42 7.56
C SER A 437 8.60 -17.52 6.99
N PRO A 438 7.76 -18.03 6.06
CA PRO A 438 6.56 -17.33 5.61
C PRO A 438 5.62 -16.95 6.77
N GLU A 439 5.46 -17.80 7.76
CA GLU A 439 4.60 -17.60 8.93
C GLU A 439 5.13 -16.48 9.83
N GLU A 440 6.44 -16.43 10.04
CA GLU A 440 7.09 -15.34 10.78
C GLU A 440 6.91 -14.00 10.06
N LEU A 441 7.10 -13.98 8.73
CA LEU A 441 6.89 -12.77 7.94
C LEU A 441 5.43 -12.29 8.00
N LYS A 442 4.45 -13.21 7.89
CA LYS A 442 3.02 -12.90 8.04
C LYS A 442 2.72 -12.27 9.39
N ALA A 443 3.18 -12.90 10.48
CA ALA A 443 2.96 -12.40 11.83
C ALA A 443 3.59 -11.02 12.04
N PHE A 444 4.81 -10.82 11.53
CA PHE A 444 5.50 -9.53 11.56
C PHE A 444 4.76 -8.44 10.79
N ILE A 445 4.30 -8.73 9.57
CA ILE A 445 3.55 -7.77 8.75
C ILE A 445 2.25 -7.35 9.43
N VAL A 446 1.46 -8.33 9.90
CA VAL A 446 0.22 -8.09 10.63
C VAL A 446 0.48 -7.18 11.83
N TYR A 447 1.50 -7.51 12.63
CA TYR A 447 1.87 -6.71 13.79
C TYR A 447 2.26 -5.27 13.40
N MET A 448 3.15 -5.08 12.41
CA MET A 448 3.64 -3.76 12.01
C MET A 448 2.54 -2.89 11.42
N ASN A 449 1.67 -3.45 10.57
CA ASN A 449 0.53 -2.74 10.00
C ASN A 449 -0.43 -2.27 11.09
N LEU A 450 -0.66 -3.08 12.11
CA LEU A 450 -1.53 -2.71 13.21
C LEU A 450 -0.91 -1.68 14.17
N LYS A 451 0.41 -1.45 14.10
CA LYS A 451 1.11 -0.33 14.75
C LYS A 451 1.13 0.94 13.88
N GLY A 452 0.32 0.99 12.82
CA GLY A 452 0.24 2.13 11.90
C GLY A 452 1.48 2.28 11.02
N LYS A 453 2.28 1.22 10.86
CA LYS A 453 3.44 1.21 9.96
C LYS A 453 3.04 0.65 8.61
N HIS A 454 3.73 1.07 7.56
CA HIS A 454 3.52 0.50 6.23
C HIS A 454 4.47 -0.66 5.97
N THR A 455 3.95 -1.78 5.49
CA THR A 455 4.75 -2.93 5.04
C THR A 455 4.51 -3.13 3.55
N ILE A 456 5.55 -2.96 2.76
CA ILE A 456 5.51 -2.93 1.31
C ILE A 456 6.30 -4.10 0.78
N ILE A 457 5.79 -4.81 -0.23
CA ILE A 457 6.57 -5.84 -0.94
C ILE A 457 7.29 -5.22 -2.14
N SER A 458 8.60 -5.45 -2.25
CA SER A 458 9.43 -4.98 -3.37
C SER A 458 9.58 -6.04 -4.44
N ILE A 459 9.21 -5.68 -5.66
CA ILE A 459 9.29 -6.52 -6.87
C ILE A 459 10.51 -6.09 -7.67
N GLY A 460 11.33 -7.07 -8.05
CA GLY A 460 12.48 -6.83 -8.92
C GLY A 460 13.77 -7.42 -8.36
N GLY A 461 14.84 -6.62 -8.36
CA GLY A 461 16.18 -7.05 -8.02
C GLY A 461 16.87 -7.86 -9.13
N LYS A 462 18.17 -8.13 -8.95
CA LYS A 462 19.07 -8.72 -9.97
C LYS A 462 18.60 -10.04 -10.62
N TYR A 463 17.71 -10.79 -9.96
CA TYR A 463 17.22 -12.09 -10.42
C TYR A 463 15.81 -12.05 -11.01
N SER A 464 15.21 -10.87 -11.14
CA SER A 464 13.96 -10.71 -11.88
C SER A 464 14.21 -10.58 -13.38
N HIS A 465 13.28 -11.14 -14.14
CA HIS A 465 13.26 -11.08 -15.61
C HIS A 465 11.83 -10.75 -16.04
N ILE A 466 11.44 -9.49 -15.84
CA ILE A 466 10.11 -8.99 -16.11
C ILE A 466 9.97 -8.71 -17.60
N ASP A 467 9.06 -9.46 -18.23
CA ASP A 467 8.56 -9.16 -19.56
C ASP A 467 7.17 -8.52 -19.43
N TRP A 468 7.09 -7.22 -19.70
CA TRP A 468 5.85 -6.45 -19.56
C TRP A 468 4.74 -6.88 -20.51
N GLU A 469 5.05 -7.55 -21.62
CA GLU A 469 4.02 -8.06 -22.53
C GLU A 469 3.36 -9.31 -21.95
N THR A 470 4.13 -10.21 -21.34
CA THR A 470 3.63 -11.51 -20.85
C THR A 470 3.33 -11.57 -19.35
N ILE A 471 3.85 -10.66 -18.53
CA ILE A 471 3.71 -10.71 -17.07
C ILE A 471 2.24 -10.76 -16.61
N ASN A 472 1.98 -11.63 -15.63
CA ASN A 472 0.67 -11.82 -15.01
C ASN A 472 0.64 -11.29 -13.56
N LEU A 473 0.17 -10.05 -13.38
CA LEU A 473 0.09 -9.41 -12.06
C LEU A 473 -1.03 -9.94 -11.15
N ASN A 474 -1.89 -10.87 -11.61
CA ASN A 474 -2.95 -11.42 -10.75
C ASN A 474 -2.40 -12.30 -9.63
N GLU A 475 -1.26 -12.97 -9.85
CA GLU A 475 -0.60 -13.76 -8.81
C GLU A 475 -0.06 -12.90 -7.67
N LEU A 476 0.43 -11.70 -7.99
CA LEU A 476 0.89 -10.73 -7.01
C LEU A 476 -0.25 -10.31 -6.05
N ILE A 477 -1.49 -10.17 -6.55
CA ILE A 477 -2.65 -9.85 -5.70
C ILE A 477 -2.82 -10.91 -4.61
N LYS A 478 -2.66 -12.20 -4.97
CA LYS A 478 -2.77 -13.31 -4.01
C LYS A 478 -1.68 -13.22 -2.94
N ILE A 479 -0.43 -12.98 -3.34
CA ILE A 479 0.70 -12.86 -2.40
C ILE A 479 0.49 -11.67 -1.45
N VAL A 480 0.09 -10.51 -2.00
CA VAL A 480 -0.20 -9.31 -1.20
C VAL A 480 -1.28 -9.59 -0.15
N GLN A 481 -2.36 -10.26 -0.54
CA GLN A 481 -3.46 -10.62 0.37
C GLN A 481 -3.04 -11.68 1.40
N GLU A 482 -2.30 -12.70 0.98
CA GLU A 482 -1.88 -13.82 1.82
C GLU A 482 -0.93 -13.36 2.93
N PHE A 483 -0.01 -12.44 2.61
CA PHE A 483 0.95 -11.90 3.58
C PHE A 483 0.44 -10.66 4.31
N GLY A 484 -0.60 -9.99 3.79
CA GLY A 484 -1.18 -8.79 4.37
C GLY A 484 -0.38 -7.51 4.10
N PHE A 485 0.41 -7.46 3.02
CA PHE A 485 1.12 -6.23 2.62
C PHE A 485 0.11 -5.10 2.32
N ASN A 486 0.46 -3.87 2.67
CA ASN A 486 -0.37 -2.68 2.39
C ASN A 486 0.23 -1.76 1.31
N GLY A 487 1.27 -2.23 0.62
CA GLY A 487 1.80 -1.57 -0.56
C GLY A 487 2.64 -2.49 -1.44
N VAL A 488 2.92 -2.01 -2.64
CA VAL A 488 3.87 -2.62 -3.58
C VAL A 488 4.92 -1.59 -4.01
N ASN A 489 6.16 -2.06 -4.15
CA ASN A 489 7.28 -1.31 -4.71
C ASN A 489 7.78 -2.00 -5.98
N PHE A 490 8.08 -1.23 -7.03
CA PHE A 490 8.76 -1.71 -8.22
C PHE A 490 10.21 -1.21 -8.22
N ASP A 491 11.14 -2.13 -7.95
CA ASP A 491 12.59 -1.94 -7.95
C ASP A 491 13.20 -2.62 -9.19
N LEU A 492 12.97 -2.00 -10.34
CA LEU A 492 13.25 -2.58 -11.66
C LEU A 492 14.74 -2.49 -11.97
N SER A 493 15.36 -3.65 -12.25
CA SER A 493 16.72 -3.69 -12.79
C SER A 493 16.74 -3.13 -14.22
N SER A 494 17.93 -2.82 -14.76
CA SER A 494 18.06 -2.28 -16.12
C SER A 494 17.40 -3.14 -17.21
N SER A 495 17.33 -4.47 -17.01
CA SER A 495 16.66 -5.40 -17.93
C SER A 495 15.14 -5.47 -17.76
N ASP A 496 14.62 -5.04 -16.61
CA ASP A 496 13.19 -5.04 -16.29
C ASP A 496 12.51 -3.72 -16.66
N ILE A 497 13.27 -2.68 -16.99
CA ILE A 497 12.72 -1.40 -17.46
C ILE A 497 12.12 -1.62 -18.86
N PRO A 498 10.93 -1.06 -19.17
CA PRO A 498 10.37 -1.12 -20.52
C PRO A 498 11.36 -0.66 -21.60
N LYS A 499 11.38 -1.34 -22.74
CA LYS A 499 12.36 -1.09 -23.82
C LYS A 499 12.01 0.11 -24.71
N ASN A 500 10.75 0.51 -24.75
CA ASN A 500 10.22 1.60 -25.58
C ASN A 500 8.86 2.08 -25.05
N GLU A 501 8.36 3.17 -25.62
CA GLU A 501 7.08 3.82 -25.30
C GLU A 501 5.88 2.84 -25.32
N LYS A 502 5.81 1.98 -26.33
CA LYS A 502 4.72 0.99 -26.44
C LYS A 502 4.72 0.04 -25.24
N THR A 503 5.89 -0.50 -24.89
CA THR A 503 6.03 -1.41 -23.74
C THR A 503 5.84 -0.65 -22.42
N ALA A 504 6.26 0.62 -22.32
CA ALA A 504 6.04 1.46 -21.14
C ALA A 504 4.54 1.69 -20.88
N LYS A 505 3.76 1.93 -21.94
CA LYS A 505 2.30 2.05 -21.86
C LYS A 505 1.63 0.75 -21.41
N ILE A 506 2.06 -0.39 -21.97
CA ILE A 506 1.55 -1.71 -21.56
C ILE A 506 1.84 -1.96 -20.07
N ALA A 507 3.07 -1.68 -19.63
CA ALA A 507 3.47 -1.79 -18.23
C ALA A 507 2.61 -0.90 -17.32
N ALA A 508 2.44 0.36 -17.68
CA ALA A 508 1.61 1.32 -16.95
C ALA A 508 0.15 0.89 -16.85
N ASP A 509 -0.45 0.40 -17.93
CA ASP A 509 -1.84 -0.10 -17.95
C ASP A 509 -2.00 -1.31 -17.02
N LYS A 510 -1.05 -2.25 -17.04
CA LYS A 510 -1.05 -3.41 -16.14
C LYS A 510 -0.92 -2.99 -14.68
N ILE A 511 0.01 -2.09 -14.34
CA ILE A 511 0.20 -1.58 -12.97
C ILE A 511 -1.03 -0.80 -12.50
N ASN A 512 -1.60 0.06 -13.35
CA ASN A 512 -2.82 0.81 -13.04
C ASN A 512 -3.99 -0.12 -12.72
N LYS A 513 -4.16 -1.20 -13.50
CA LYS A 513 -5.20 -2.20 -13.26
C LYS A 513 -4.97 -2.93 -11.93
N LEU A 514 -3.75 -3.37 -11.66
CA LEU A 514 -3.35 -3.99 -10.39
C LEU A 514 -3.72 -3.10 -9.19
N ILE A 515 -3.29 -1.83 -9.24
CA ILE A 515 -3.48 -0.88 -8.14
C ILE A 515 -4.94 -0.48 -7.97
N ALA A 516 -5.72 -0.39 -9.06
CA ALA A 516 -7.15 -0.19 -8.97
C ALA A 516 -7.82 -1.35 -8.21
N THR A 517 -7.46 -2.60 -8.51
CA THR A 517 -7.99 -3.78 -7.81
C THR A 517 -7.57 -3.80 -6.34
N LEU A 518 -6.30 -3.56 -6.02
CA LEU A 518 -5.82 -3.57 -4.64
C LEU A 518 -6.45 -2.42 -3.81
N ARG A 519 -6.69 -1.26 -4.41
CA ARG A 519 -7.35 -0.12 -3.75
C ARG A 519 -8.85 -0.29 -3.54
N GLN A 520 -9.51 -1.16 -4.30
CA GLN A 520 -10.89 -1.57 -4.00
C GLN A 520 -10.98 -2.36 -2.69
N ILE A 521 -9.94 -3.12 -2.37
CA ILE A 521 -9.85 -3.96 -1.16
C ILE A 521 -9.35 -3.14 0.03
N ASN A 522 -8.28 -2.38 -0.18
CA ASN A 522 -7.71 -1.47 0.80
C ASN A 522 -7.55 -0.08 0.19
N ARG A 523 -8.44 0.86 0.53
CA ARG A 523 -8.39 2.24 -0.01
C ARG A 523 -7.06 2.95 0.25
N GLY A 524 -6.33 2.54 1.29
CA GLY A 524 -5.02 3.06 1.65
C GLY A 524 -3.83 2.36 0.98
N PHE A 525 -4.04 1.48 -0.01
CA PHE A 525 -2.96 0.69 -0.60
C PHE A 525 -1.93 1.55 -1.37
N TRP A 526 -0.65 1.34 -1.06
CA TRP A 526 0.45 2.13 -1.62
C TRP A 526 1.03 1.56 -2.92
N LEU A 527 1.30 2.45 -3.87
CA LEU A 527 2.13 2.18 -5.05
C LEU A 527 3.41 2.99 -4.93
N THR A 528 4.56 2.34 -5.05
CA THR A 528 5.87 3.00 -4.95
C THR A 528 6.87 2.44 -5.97
N PHE A 529 7.95 3.17 -6.20
CA PHE A 529 9.02 2.81 -7.16
C PHE A 529 10.39 3.12 -6.57
N SER A 530 11.41 2.35 -6.95
CA SER A 530 12.80 2.56 -6.52
C SER A 530 13.77 2.79 -7.69
N PRO A 531 13.62 3.87 -8.49
CA PRO A 531 14.53 4.14 -9.59
C PRO A 531 15.91 4.54 -9.11
N GLU A 532 16.94 4.23 -9.90
CA GLU A 532 18.24 4.88 -9.79
C GLU A 532 18.15 6.35 -10.19
N TRP A 533 18.91 7.22 -9.51
CA TRP A 533 18.80 8.68 -9.70
C TRP A 533 19.03 9.11 -11.15
N HIS A 534 19.93 8.42 -11.87
CA HIS A 534 20.28 8.76 -13.25
C HIS A 534 19.25 8.31 -14.29
N TYR A 535 18.19 7.60 -13.86
CA TYR A 535 16.98 7.36 -14.66
C TYR A 535 15.97 8.50 -14.53
N ILE A 536 16.09 9.34 -13.49
CA ILE A 536 15.15 10.44 -13.21
C ILE A 536 15.78 11.80 -13.53
N VAL A 537 17.08 11.98 -13.27
CA VAL A 537 17.83 13.19 -13.62
C VAL A 537 18.93 12.82 -14.60
N ALA A 538 18.97 13.50 -15.75
CA ALA A 538 19.95 13.25 -16.79
C ALA A 538 21.39 13.60 -16.33
N PRO A 539 22.33 12.64 -16.30
CA PRO A 539 23.69 12.89 -15.83
C PRO A 539 24.58 13.65 -16.83
N LEU A 540 25.58 14.39 -16.31
CA LEU A 540 26.69 14.98 -17.06
C LEU A 540 27.83 13.95 -17.24
N ALA A 541 27.64 12.95 -18.10
CA ALA A 541 28.54 11.79 -18.14
C ALA A 541 29.77 11.93 -19.08
N LYS A 542 29.74 12.77 -20.12
CA LYS A 542 30.75 12.69 -21.22
C LYS A 542 31.56 13.95 -21.51
N ASN A 543 30.95 15.14 -21.48
CA ASN A 543 31.60 16.39 -21.90
C ASN A 543 31.51 17.52 -20.87
N ASP A 544 31.03 17.21 -19.65
CA ASP A 544 30.74 18.16 -18.57
C ASP A 544 29.85 19.35 -19.00
N LYS A 545 29.06 19.18 -20.06
CA LYS A 545 28.23 20.24 -20.68
C LYS A 545 26.80 19.81 -20.97
N ASP A 546 26.60 18.60 -21.49
CA ASP A 546 25.29 18.11 -21.91
C ASP A 546 24.71 17.12 -20.90
N ASN A 547 23.46 17.35 -20.48
CA ASN A 547 22.66 16.42 -19.70
C ASN A 547 21.93 15.46 -20.65
N ILE A 548 22.19 14.16 -20.58
CA ILE A 548 21.56 13.15 -21.45
C ILE A 548 21.10 11.97 -20.60
N TYR A 549 19.86 11.50 -20.76
CA TYR A 549 19.38 10.33 -20.04
C TYR A 549 20.10 9.06 -20.46
N VAL A 550 20.39 8.22 -19.47
CA VAL A 550 20.88 6.85 -19.71
C VAL A 550 19.72 5.95 -20.20
N ASN A 551 18.51 6.19 -19.70
CA ASN A 551 17.29 5.47 -20.08
C ASN A 551 16.04 6.32 -19.81
N HIS A 552 15.41 6.86 -20.87
CA HIS A 552 14.20 7.69 -20.76
C HIS A 552 12.93 6.87 -20.47
N ASN A 553 12.92 5.56 -20.75
CA ASN A 553 11.72 4.73 -20.67
C ASN A 553 11.19 4.56 -19.23
N TYR A 554 12.03 4.76 -18.20
CA TYR A 554 11.56 4.77 -16.81
C TYR A 554 10.68 6.01 -16.54
N ILE A 555 11.05 7.17 -17.09
CA ILE A 555 10.25 8.40 -17.00
C ILE A 555 8.91 8.18 -17.71
N GLU A 556 8.93 7.68 -18.94
CA GLU A 556 7.70 7.36 -19.69
C GLU A 556 6.77 6.41 -18.92
N LEU A 557 7.33 5.40 -18.23
CA LEU A 557 6.55 4.51 -17.38
C LEU A 557 5.83 5.26 -16.25
N LEU A 558 6.56 6.10 -15.51
CA LEU A 558 6.01 6.85 -14.38
C LEU A 558 4.97 7.88 -14.84
N GLU A 559 5.19 8.54 -15.98
CA GLU A 559 4.23 9.47 -16.57
C GLU A 559 2.95 8.77 -17.01
N ASN A 560 3.06 7.65 -17.72
CA ASN A 560 1.91 6.86 -18.17
C ASN A 560 1.08 6.30 -17.01
N ILE A 561 1.70 5.99 -15.87
CA ILE A 561 0.99 5.61 -14.63
C ILE A 561 0.24 6.82 -14.08
N GLY A 562 0.93 7.96 -14.04
CA GLY A 562 0.48 9.21 -13.43
C GLY A 562 1.02 9.35 -12.01
N ILE A 563 1.87 10.38 -11.79
CA ILE A 563 2.53 10.65 -10.51
C ILE A 563 1.54 10.82 -9.35
N ASN A 564 0.31 11.22 -9.62
CA ASN A 564 -0.76 11.36 -8.63
C ASN A 564 -1.16 10.02 -7.98
N LYS A 565 -1.05 8.90 -8.70
CA LYS A 565 -1.36 7.55 -8.20
C LYS A 565 -0.22 6.92 -7.41
N ILE A 566 1.00 7.42 -7.55
CA ILE A 566 2.19 6.93 -6.85
C ILE A 566 2.27 7.61 -5.48
N ASN A 567 2.48 6.85 -4.42
CA ASN A 567 2.57 7.37 -3.06
C ASN A 567 3.94 7.98 -2.80
N TYR A 568 5.01 7.23 -3.10
CA TYR A 568 6.40 7.64 -2.90
C TYR A 568 7.32 7.08 -3.98
N ILE A 569 8.41 7.80 -4.24
CA ILE A 569 9.56 7.38 -5.04
C ILE A 569 10.74 7.22 -4.07
N TRP A 570 11.23 6.00 -3.90
CA TRP A 570 12.43 5.67 -3.15
C TRP A 570 13.64 5.84 -4.08
N LEU A 571 14.12 7.06 -4.27
CA LEU A 571 15.16 7.34 -5.25
C LEU A 571 16.51 6.76 -4.79
N ASN A 572 17.07 5.79 -5.52
CA ASN A 572 18.38 5.22 -5.21
C ASN A 572 19.45 6.26 -5.57
N THR A 573 20.05 6.85 -4.55
CA THR A 573 20.97 8.00 -4.70
C THR A 573 22.43 7.60 -4.97
N TYR A 574 22.67 6.30 -5.10
CA TYR A 574 23.95 5.69 -5.43
C TYR A 574 23.83 4.97 -6.78
N ALA A 575 24.95 4.92 -7.52
CA ALA A 575 25.02 4.24 -8.82
C ALA A 575 26.40 3.59 -9.01
N ASP A 576 26.50 2.66 -9.97
CA ASP A 576 27.74 1.97 -10.31
C ASP A 576 28.87 2.91 -10.77
N LYS A 577 28.51 4.07 -11.34
CA LYS A 577 29.47 5.10 -11.81
C LYS A 577 29.46 6.34 -10.90
N PRO A 578 30.31 6.37 -9.86
CA PRO A 578 30.39 7.51 -8.95
C PRO A 578 30.90 8.82 -9.57
N SER A 579 31.49 8.77 -10.77
CA SER A 579 31.94 9.94 -11.51
C SER A 579 30.80 10.70 -12.21
N ASP A 580 29.63 10.07 -12.32
CA ASP A 580 28.46 10.70 -12.90
C ASP A 580 27.93 11.75 -11.92
N GLY A 581 27.53 12.90 -12.45
CA GLY A 581 27.14 14.05 -11.66
C GLY A 581 26.05 14.87 -12.31
N ILE A 582 25.56 15.85 -11.57
CA ILE A 582 24.51 16.78 -11.98
C ILE A 582 24.99 18.22 -11.79
N LEU A 583 24.31 19.18 -12.40
CA LEU A 583 24.55 20.58 -12.10
C LEU A 583 23.97 20.91 -10.72
N SER A 584 24.79 21.57 -9.90
CA SER A 584 24.46 21.92 -8.51
C SER A 584 24.00 23.37 -8.38
N PHE A 585 23.49 23.74 -7.20
CA PHE A 585 23.19 25.13 -6.87
C PHE A 585 24.44 26.00 -6.72
N TYR A 586 25.64 25.41 -6.60
CA TYR A 586 26.89 26.17 -6.58
C TYR A 586 27.18 26.77 -7.95
N LYS A 587 27.74 27.98 -7.96
CA LYS A 587 28.07 28.71 -9.17
C LYS A 587 29.55 29.04 -9.24
N ASN A 588 30.12 28.98 -10.44
CA ASN A 588 31.47 29.45 -10.70
C ASN A 588 31.53 31.00 -10.73
N LYS A 589 32.71 31.57 -10.98
CA LYS A 589 32.90 33.03 -11.07
C LYS A 589 32.09 33.71 -12.18
N ASN A 590 31.65 32.95 -13.18
CA ASN A 590 30.82 33.40 -14.29
C ASN A 590 29.31 33.24 -14.01
N ALA A 591 28.93 32.90 -12.77
CA ALA A 591 27.56 32.61 -12.35
C ALA A 591 26.92 31.37 -13.02
N GLU A 592 27.73 30.48 -13.60
CA GLU A 592 27.27 29.21 -14.19
C GLU A 592 27.28 28.11 -13.12
N HIS A 593 26.27 27.24 -13.16
CA HIS A 593 26.17 26.09 -12.26
C HIS A 593 27.36 25.14 -12.46
N ILE A 594 27.90 24.59 -11.36
CA ILE A 594 29.01 23.63 -11.43
C ILE A 594 28.51 22.20 -11.26
N LYS A 595 29.15 21.28 -11.97
CA LYS A 595 28.93 19.84 -11.81
C LYS A 595 29.31 19.42 -10.38
N ILE A 596 28.49 18.56 -9.79
CA ILE A 596 28.76 17.89 -8.53
C ILE A 596 28.54 16.39 -8.69
N THR A 597 29.45 15.61 -8.13
CA THR A 597 29.41 14.15 -8.08
C THR A 597 29.37 13.69 -6.62
N PRO A 598 29.02 12.42 -6.35
CA PRO A 598 29.19 11.83 -5.02
C PRO A 598 30.62 11.97 -4.46
N ALA A 599 31.65 11.98 -5.33
CA ALA A 599 33.05 12.12 -4.92
C ALA A 599 33.39 13.51 -4.37
N ASP A 600 32.66 14.55 -4.76
CA ASP A 600 32.85 15.94 -4.30
C ASP A 600 32.25 16.17 -2.89
N GLY A 601 31.59 15.15 -2.34
CA GLY A 601 30.94 15.15 -1.04
C GLY A 601 29.49 14.69 -1.16
N TYR A 602 29.20 13.50 -0.64
CA TYR A 602 27.90 12.86 -0.84
C TYR A 602 26.72 13.65 -0.24
N ALA A 603 26.90 14.30 0.92
CA ALA A 603 25.89 15.19 1.50
C ALA A 603 25.51 16.34 0.56
N LYS A 604 26.50 16.96 -0.09
CA LYS A 604 26.30 18.04 -1.05
C LYS A 604 25.62 17.54 -2.32
N PHE A 605 26.01 16.35 -2.79
CA PHE A 605 25.37 15.69 -3.92
C PHE A 605 23.89 15.40 -3.64
N LEU A 606 23.54 14.85 -2.47
CA LEU A 606 22.15 14.62 -2.08
C LEU A 606 21.32 15.92 -2.05
N ALA A 607 21.89 17.00 -1.49
CA ALA A 607 21.23 18.29 -1.46
C ALA A 607 21.02 18.86 -2.87
N ALA A 608 22.02 18.74 -3.75
CA ALA A 608 21.91 19.15 -5.15
C ALA A 608 20.88 18.32 -5.92
N LEU A 609 20.78 17.01 -5.64
CA LEU A 609 19.81 16.13 -6.27
C LEU A 609 18.37 16.48 -5.87
N ALA A 610 18.14 16.71 -4.58
CA ALA A 610 16.84 17.20 -4.10
C ALA A 610 16.51 18.57 -4.72
N TRP A 611 17.49 19.48 -4.81
CA TRP A 611 17.33 20.79 -5.45
C TRP A 611 16.96 20.68 -6.93
N ALA A 612 17.63 19.81 -7.68
CA ALA A 612 17.37 19.55 -9.10
C ALA A 612 15.93 19.04 -9.33
N LEU A 613 15.41 18.23 -8.41
CA LEU A 613 14.10 17.59 -8.55
C LEU A 613 12.92 18.40 -8.02
N THR A 614 13.16 19.34 -7.11
CA THR A 614 12.06 19.98 -6.33
C THR A 614 12.01 21.49 -6.41
N THR A 615 12.96 22.11 -7.11
CA THR A 615 12.98 23.56 -7.32
C THR A 615 13.00 23.89 -8.81
N GLN A 616 12.38 25.01 -9.19
CA GLN A 616 12.40 25.47 -10.58
C GLN A 616 13.83 25.73 -11.07
N ALA A 617 14.66 26.38 -10.24
CA ALA A 617 16.04 26.69 -10.60
C ALA A 617 16.89 25.43 -10.83
N GLY A 618 16.70 24.40 -9.99
CA GLY A 618 17.39 23.13 -10.15
C GLY A 618 16.91 22.34 -11.36
N TYR A 619 15.61 22.36 -11.61
CA TYR A 619 14.99 21.77 -12.78
C TYR A 619 15.55 22.41 -14.07
N ASP A 620 15.52 23.74 -14.16
CA ASP A 620 16.02 24.50 -15.31
C ASP A 620 17.52 24.26 -15.56
N ALA A 621 18.32 24.21 -14.50
CA ALA A 621 19.75 23.95 -14.60
C ALA A 621 20.05 22.53 -15.11
N ASN A 622 19.21 21.55 -14.77
CA ASN A 622 19.41 20.15 -15.14
C ASN A 622 18.54 19.70 -16.31
N MET A 623 18.04 20.65 -17.12
CA MET A 623 17.28 20.33 -18.32
C MET A 623 18.12 19.45 -19.26
N PRO A 624 17.58 18.34 -19.78
CA PRO A 624 18.27 17.51 -20.75
C PRO A 624 18.47 18.26 -22.07
N LYS A 625 19.53 17.91 -22.79
CA LYS A 625 19.86 18.51 -24.09
C LYS A 625 18.72 18.36 -25.11
N TYR A 626 17.99 17.26 -25.05
CA TYR A 626 16.90 16.90 -25.96
C TYR A 626 15.52 17.10 -25.30
N ASP A 627 15.32 18.21 -24.59
CA ASP A 627 14.11 18.52 -23.80
C ASP A 627 12.77 18.45 -24.56
N GLU A 628 12.77 18.59 -25.90
CA GLU A 628 11.58 18.37 -26.74
C GLU A 628 11.07 16.92 -26.74
N ILE A 629 11.98 15.95 -26.58
CA ILE A 629 11.71 14.50 -26.65
C ILE A 629 11.88 13.85 -25.28
N ASP A 630 12.91 14.28 -24.53
CA ASP A 630 13.31 13.73 -23.24
C ASP A 630 12.84 14.63 -22.09
N LYS A 631 11.53 14.79 -21.90
CA LYS A 631 11.04 15.69 -20.85
C LYS A 631 11.36 15.15 -19.45
N PRO A 632 11.84 15.99 -18.51
CA PRO A 632 12.05 15.55 -17.15
C PRO A 632 10.74 15.29 -16.41
N LEU A 633 10.74 14.30 -15.53
CA LEU A 633 9.59 13.99 -14.67
C LEU A 633 9.48 15.00 -13.53
N HIS A 634 8.32 15.63 -13.37
CA HIS A 634 8.03 16.43 -12.18
C HIS A 634 7.59 15.52 -11.01
N ILE A 635 8.44 15.43 -9.98
CA ILE A 635 8.15 14.70 -8.74
C ILE A 635 7.81 15.69 -7.62
N PRO A 636 6.60 15.65 -7.06
CA PRO A 636 6.27 16.45 -5.88
C PRO A 636 7.22 16.14 -4.72
N ALA A 637 7.76 17.18 -4.06
CA ALA A 637 8.73 17.01 -2.97
C ALA A 637 8.22 16.10 -1.84
N ASN A 638 6.91 16.11 -1.55
CA ASN A 638 6.29 15.26 -0.54
C ASN A 638 6.15 13.77 -0.93
N LYS A 639 6.58 13.41 -2.14
CA LYS A 639 6.67 12.02 -2.63
C LYS A 639 8.10 11.55 -2.84
N LEU A 640 9.08 12.45 -2.80
CA LEU A 640 10.50 12.14 -3.02
C LEU A 640 11.13 11.65 -1.70
N VAL A 641 11.60 10.41 -1.67
CA VAL A 641 12.36 9.85 -0.56
C VAL A 641 13.74 9.46 -1.06
N LEU A 642 14.79 9.91 -0.38
CA LEU A 642 16.17 9.62 -0.79
C LEU A 642 16.60 8.29 -0.16
N MET A 643 16.87 7.27 -0.99
CA MET A 643 17.39 6.00 -0.53
C MET A 643 18.92 6.04 -0.49
N ILE A 644 19.47 5.84 0.71
CA ILE A 644 20.90 5.91 0.99
C ILE A 644 21.42 4.55 1.50
N PRO A 645 22.72 4.24 1.29
CA PRO A 645 23.33 3.07 1.90
C PRO A 645 23.44 3.24 3.42
N ALA A 646 23.16 2.17 4.17
CA ALA A 646 23.25 2.18 5.62
C ALA A 646 24.68 2.36 6.14
N THR A 647 25.64 1.71 5.47
CA THR A 647 27.02 1.56 5.93
C THR A 647 28.01 1.49 4.76
N LYS A 648 29.31 1.52 5.06
CA LYS A 648 30.36 1.18 4.10
C LYS A 648 30.24 -0.27 3.67
N GLY A 649 30.56 -0.54 2.40
CA GLY A 649 30.51 -1.89 1.85
C GLY A 649 29.10 -2.34 1.48
N THR A 650 28.08 -1.52 1.69
CA THR A 650 26.74 -1.79 1.17
C THR A 650 26.65 -1.65 -0.36
N THR A 651 27.50 -0.81 -0.97
CA THR A 651 27.58 -0.61 -2.43
C THR A 651 29.04 -0.64 -2.91
N HIS A 652 29.26 -0.83 -4.22
CA HIS A 652 30.61 -0.97 -4.81
C HIS A 652 31.48 0.30 -4.66
N GLY A 653 30.90 1.48 -4.42
CA GLY A 653 31.61 2.77 -4.31
C GLY A 653 32.40 3.02 -3.01
N GLY A 654 32.51 2.04 -2.12
CA GLY A 654 33.35 2.14 -0.92
C GLY A 654 32.93 3.24 0.06
N MET A 655 33.86 4.11 0.47
CA MET A 655 33.60 5.24 1.40
C MET A 655 32.74 6.35 0.78
N MET A 656 32.59 6.37 -0.54
CA MET A 656 32.00 7.51 -1.23
C MET A 656 30.53 7.72 -0.89
N TYR A 657 29.79 6.63 -0.64
CA TYR A 657 28.36 6.67 -0.36
C TYR A 657 28.03 6.51 1.13
N VAL A 658 29.01 6.72 2.01
CA VAL A 658 28.84 6.60 3.46
C VAL A 658 28.48 7.97 4.02
N LEU A 659 27.42 8.04 4.83
CA LEU A 659 27.03 9.25 5.54
C LEU A 659 27.17 9.05 7.04
N SER A 660 27.87 9.98 7.70
CA SER A 660 27.79 10.15 9.14
C SER A 660 26.55 10.96 9.52
N GLU A 661 26.23 11.01 10.82
CA GLU A 661 25.18 11.89 11.35
C GLU A 661 25.39 13.35 10.94
N LYS A 662 26.66 13.81 10.93
CA LYS A 662 27.02 15.16 10.51
C LYS A 662 26.70 15.38 9.03
N ASP A 663 26.97 14.40 8.18
CA ASP A 663 26.73 14.50 6.73
C ASP A 663 25.23 14.53 6.41
N ILE A 664 24.40 13.75 7.13
CA ILE A 664 22.93 13.79 7.00
C ILE A 664 22.40 15.17 7.41
N LYS A 665 22.88 15.72 8.54
CA LYS A 665 22.52 17.06 9.01
C LYS A 665 22.96 18.15 8.02
N GLU A 666 24.16 18.02 7.46
CA GLU A 666 24.67 18.93 6.41
C GLU A 666 23.79 18.88 5.15
N ALA A 667 23.46 17.69 4.65
CA ALA A 667 22.61 17.53 3.47
C ALA A 667 21.25 18.23 3.67
N VAL A 668 20.60 18.02 4.82
CA VAL A 668 19.31 18.64 5.15
C VAL A 668 19.43 20.16 5.31
N SER A 669 20.51 20.66 5.92
CA SER A 669 20.76 22.11 6.02
C SER A 669 20.91 22.75 4.64
N LEU A 670 21.72 22.14 3.77
CA LEU A 670 21.93 22.61 2.41
C LEU A 670 20.63 22.58 1.60
N MET A 671 19.79 21.56 1.76
CA MET A 671 18.47 21.52 1.14
C MET A 671 17.61 22.71 1.58
N LYS A 672 17.55 22.97 2.90
CA LYS A 672 16.79 24.09 3.46
C LYS A 672 17.29 25.45 2.96
N GLU A 673 18.60 25.66 2.94
CA GLU A 673 19.24 26.89 2.44
C GLU A 673 18.91 27.13 0.96
N ASN A 674 18.84 26.07 0.17
CA ASN A 674 18.57 26.13 -1.26
C ASN A 674 17.10 25.89 -1.62
N LYS A 675 16.20 25.95 -0.63
CA LYS A 675 14.74 25.74 -0.79
C LYS A 675 14.35 24.41 -1.44
N ALA A 676 15.23 23.42 -1.41
CA ALA A 676 14.93 22.05 -1.78
C ALA A 676 14.15 21.38 -0.66
N SER A 677 13.30 20.41 -1.03
CA SER A 677 12.48 19.66 -0.08
C SER A 677 12.38 18.20 -0.49
N PHE A 678 12.01 17.36 0.45
CA PHE A 678 11.81 15.92 0.25
C PHE A 678 10.93 15.37 1.38
N ALA A 679 10.48 14.13 1.26
CA ALA A 679 9.58 13.48 2.22
C ALA A 679 10.29 12.71 3.34
N GLY A 680 11.58 12.40 3.17
CA GLY A 680 12.36 11.66 4.17
C GLY A 680 13.42 10.75 3.56
N PHE A 681 13.92 9.81 4.33
CA PHE A 681 14.99 8.89 3.92
C PHE A 681 14.52 7.44 3.91
N ALA A 682 15.09 6.68 2.98
CA ALA A 682 15.05 5.23 2.97
C ALA A 682 16.47 4.68 3.15
N VAL A 683 16.60 3.53 3.80
CA VAL A 683 17.90 2.89 4.04
C VAL A 683 17.94 1.54 3.35
N TRP A 684 18.94 1.37 2.47
CA TRP A 684 19.38 0.08 1.99
C TRP A 684 20.59 -0.35 2.82
N SER A 685 20.50 -1.33 3.72
CA SER A 685 19.30 -2.02 4.20
C SER A 685 19.34 -2.16 5.73
N ILE A 686 18.22 -2.56 6.34
CA ILE A 686 18.02 -2.55 7.80
C ILE A 686 19.07 -3.42 8.51
N ASP A 687 19.44 -4.57 7.93
CA ASP A 687 20.46 -5.48 8.46
C ASP A 687 21.88 -4.88 8.44
N PHE A 688 22.23 -4.09 7.42
CA PHE A 688 23.49 -3.34 7.43
C PHE A 688 23.50 -2.32 8.56
N ASP A 689 22.42 -1.55 8.73
CA ASP A 689 22.35 -0.57 9.83
C ASP A 689 22.40 -1.27 11.20
N ALA A 690 21.80 -2.45 11.33
CA ALA A 690 21.81 -3.25 12.56
C ALA A 690 23.19 -3.87 12.91
N THR A 691 24.11 -3.95 11.95
CA THR A 691 25.38 -4.67 12.12
C THR A 691 26.42 -3.81 12.81
N ASN A 692 27.16 -4.35 13.77
CA ASN A 692 28.34 -3.67 14.30
C ASN A 692 29.54 -3.94 13.38
N ILE A 693 30.21 -2.89 12.91
CA ILE A 693 31.41 -2.99 12.07
C ILE A 693 32.55 -2.33 12.83
N ASN A 694 33.57 -3.10 13.19
CA ASN A 694 34.72 -2.59 13.93
C ASN A 694 35.76 -1.98 12.99
N LYS A 695 36.66 -1.17 13.56
CA LYS A 695 37.82 -0.65 12.82
C LYS A 695 38.66 -1.82 12.31
N GLY A 696 38.97 -1.77 11.01
CA GLY A 696 39.72 -2.83 10.34
C GLY A 696 38.87 -3.93 9.70
N ASP A 697 37.55 -3.97 9.94
CA ASP A 697 36.66 -4.97 9.30
C ASP A 697 36.32 -4.58 7.84
N LEU A 698 36.22 -3.28 7.55
CA LEU A 698 36.04 -2.70 6.22
C LEU A 698 36.96 -1.49 6.03
N GLY A 699 38.22 -1.63 6.40
CA GLY A 699 39.27 -0.61 6.36
C GLY A 699 39.60 -0.03 7.73
N ASN A 700 40.82 0.49 7.86
CA ASN A 700 41.40 0.86 9.16
C ASN A 700 40.69 2.04 9.86
N ASP A 701 40.04 2.93 9.09
CA ASP A 701 39.47 4.18 9.60
C ASP A 701 37.94 4.20 9.65
N TYR A 702 37.27 3.07 9.38
CA TYR A 702 35.81 2.98 9.37
C TYR A 702 35.30 2.09 10.50
N SER A 703 34.23 2.55 11.16
CA SER A 703 33.45 1.74 12.09
C SER A 703 31.99 2.16 12.01
N HIS A 704 31.09 1.23 12.25
CA HIS A 704 29.64 1.47 12.31
C HIS A 704 29.07 0.97 13.63
N LYS A 705 28.27 1.80 14.29
CA LYS A 705 27.52 1.38 15.47
C LYS A 705 26.12 0.95 15.03
N PRO A 706 25.58 -0.17 15.54
CA PRO A 706 24.23 -0.58 15.23
C PRO A 706 23.22 0.56 15.37
N TRP A 707 22.40 0.74 14.33
CA TRP A 707 21.27 1.67 14.25
C TRP A 707 21.63 3.15 14.22
N SER A 708 22.91 3.50 14.05
CA SER A 708 23.31 4.92 14.07
C SER A 708 22.79 5.70 12.87
N THR A 709 22.61 5.06 11.71
CA THR A 709 22.09 5.74 10.51
C THR A 709 20.61 6.08 10.68
N THR A 710 19.80 5.13 11.15
CA THR A 710 18.38 5.39 11.47
C THR A 710 18.23 6.42 12.59
N ALA A 711 19.07 6.37 13.62
CA ALA A 711 19.05 7.36 14.70
C ALA A 711 19.32 8.78 14.18
N ALA A 712 20.29 8.93 13.27
CA ALA A 712 20.58 10.21 12.64
C ALA A 712 19.41 10.72 11.77
N ILE A 713 18.73 9.83 11.04
CA ILE A 713 17.55 10.18 10.23
C ILE A 713 16.38 10.66 11.12
N LEU A 714 16.15 10.04 12.27
CA LEU A 714 15.06 10.43 13.17
C LEU A 714 15.21 11.82 13.78
N ASP A 715 16.46 12.31 13.91
CA ASP A 715 16.77 13.60 14.52
C ASP A 715 16.64 14.78 13.53
N ILE A 716 16.31 14.52 12.26
CA ILE A 716 16.20 15.58 11.26
C ILE A 716 14.88 16.32 11.37
N SER A 717 14.91 17.60 11.02
CA SER A 717 13.71 18.39 10.72
C SER A 717 13.62 18.58 9.21
N LEU A 718 12.52 18.11 8.60
CA LEU A 718 12.34 18.26 7.15
C LEU A 718 12.29 19.75 6.75
N PRO A 719 12.90 20.13 5.62
CA PRO A 719 12.67 21.43 5.02
C PRO A 719 11.16 21.64 4.74
N PRO A 720 10.66 22.89 4.81
CA PRO A 720 9.28 23.15 4.43
C PRO A 720 9.02 22.72 2.99
N ILE A 721 7.85 22.14 2.72
CA ILE A 721 7.45 21.76 1.37
C ILE A 721 7.13 23.04 0.57
N VAL A 722 8.14 23.55 -0.14
CA VAL A 722 8.04 24.71 -1.04
C VAL A 722 8.28 24.24 -2.48
N SER A 723 7.57 23.20 -2.93
CA SER A 723 7.69 22.71 -4.31
C SER A 723 7.13 23.78 -5.27
N GLN A 724 7.99 24.40 -6.07
CA GLN A 724 7.67 25.56 -6.93
C GLN A 724 7.98 25.30 -8.42
N ILE A 725 7.95 24.05 -8.88
CA ILE A 725 8.10 23.78 -10.31
C ILE A 725 6.78 24.16 -10.99
N THR A 726 6.82 25.24 -11.76
CA THR A 726 5.71 25.75 -12.57
C THR A 726 6.02 25.50 -14.03
N ASP A 727 5.07 24.98 -14.81
CA ASP A 727 5.18 24.90 -16.28
C ASP A 727 5.23 26.31 -16.87
N GLN A 728 6.40 26.95 -16.83
CA GLN A 728 6.63 28.19 -17.56
C GLN A 728 6.82 27.83 -19.02
N THR A 729 5.73 27.92 -19.79
CA THR A 729 5.84 28.14 -21.22
C THR A 729 6.65 29.43 -21.40
N LYS A 730 7.90 29.32 -21.89
CA LYS A 730 8.80 30.46 -22.16
C LYS A 730 8.07 31.51 -23.00
N GLN A 731 7.48 32.52 -22.35
CA GLN A 731 7.19 33.79 -22.99
C GLN A 731 8.44 34.65 -22.86
N GLU A 732 9.24 34.67 -23.92
CA GLU A 732 10.29 35.68 -24.08
C GLU A 732 9.65 37.07 -23.96
N THR A 733 9.90 37.73 -22.83
CA THR A 733 9.54 39.12 -22.62
C THR A 733 10.51 39.99 -23.40
N LYS A 734 10.17 40.31 -24.65
CA LYS A 734 10.79 41.44 -25.35
C LYS A 734 10.31 42.73 -24.70
N PHE A 735 11.23 43.39 -24.00
CA PHE A 735 11.12 44.76 -23.54
C PHE A 735 10.66 45.69 -24.68
N PHE A 736 9.55 46.41 -24.49
CA PHE A 736 9.25 47.64 -25.23
C PHE A 736 8.79 48.72 -24.26
N ARG A 737 9.49 49.86 -24.30
CA ARG A 737 9.12 51.10 -23.62
C ARG A 737 7.94 51.80 -24.34
N PRO A 738 7.19 52.65 -23.63
CA PRO A 738 5.85 53.06 -24.03
C PRO A 738 5.88 54.23 -25.04
N GLY A 739 5.10 54.10 -26.11
CA GLY A 739 4.78 55.17 -27.04
C GLY A 739 3.30 55.07 -27.42
N GLN A 740 2.54 56.09 -27.08
CA GLN A 740 1.12 56.25 -27.38
C GLN A 740 0.87 56.23 -28.90
N GLU A 741 -0.21 55.59 -29.34
CA GLU A 741 -1.29 56.28 -30.05
C GLU A 741 -2.50 55.34 -30.21
N GLN A 742 -3.62 55.73 -29.60
CA GLN A 742 -4.94 55.25 -29.97
C GLN A 742 -5.22 55.69 -31.41
N ARG A 743 -5.50 54.75 -32.31
CA ARG A 743 -6.37 55.02 -33.47
C ARG A 743 -7.46 53.97 -33.57
N GLN A 744 -8.65 54.52 -33.71
CA GLN A 744 -9.95 53.90 -33.68
C GLN A 744 -10.12 52.83 -34.75
N SER A 745 -10.80 51.75 -34.36
CA SER A 745 -11.28 50.70 -35.24
C SER A 745 -12.25 51.25 -36.28
N ILE A 746 -11.97 50.99 -37.54
CA ILE A 746 -13.00 50.86 -38.56
C ILE A 746 -13.26 49.35 -38.68
N ASP A 747 -14.45 48.91 -38.26
CA ASP A 747 -14.86 47.51 -38.33
C ASP A 747 -15.10 47.13 -39.80
N THR A 748 -14.09 46.50 -40.42
CA THR A 748 -14.20 45.96 -41.78
C THR A 748 -14.59 44.49 -41.81
N GLY A 749 -14.90 43.86 -40.66
CA GLY A 749 -15.22 42.44 -40.58
C GLY A 749 -14.09 41.48 -41.03
N VAL A 750 -12.85 41.96 -41.14
CA VAL A 750 -11.67 41.18 -41.55
C VAL A 750 -10.57 41.27 -40.51
N ILE A 751 -10.10 40.13 -39.99
CA ILE A 751 -9.09 40.03 -38.92
C ILE A 751 -7.70 39.78 -39.53
N ASN A 752 -6.65 40.47 -39.10
CA ASN A 752 -5.29 40.19 -39.59
C ASN A 752 -4.73 38.92 -38.91
N TYR A 753 -4.28 37.93 -39.68
CA TYR A 753 -3.67 36.72 -39.11
C TYR A 753 -2.22 37.00 -38.68
N PRO A 754 -1.75 36.56 -37.49
CA PRO A 754 -2.34 35.57 -36.57
C PRO A 754 -3.14 36.15 -35.39
N ASP A 755 -3.73 37.34 -35.51
CA ASP A 755 -4.44 37.95 -34.39
C ASP A 755 -5.73 37.20 -34.08
N LYS A 756 -6.01 36.97 -32.79
CA LYS A 756 -7.22 36.30 -32.28
C LYS A 756 -7.39 34.83 -32.70
N ILE A 757 -6.28 34.11 -32.95
CA ILE A 757 -6.31 32.64 -33.07
C ILE A 757 -6.91 32.04 -31.78
N GLY A 758 -7.91 31.19 -31.94
CA GLY A 758 -8.76 30.64 -30.88
C GLY A 758 -10.20 31.17 -30.91
N SER A 759 -10.45 32.29 -31.60
CA SER A 759 -11.78 32.91 -31.69
C SER A 759 -12.36 32.98 -33.11
N TYR A 760 -11.74 32.34 -34.10
CA TYR A 760 -12.28 32.28 -35.46
C TYR A 760 -13.47 31.32 -35.51
N ASN A 761 -14.47 31.66 -36.30
CA ASN A 761 -15.62 30.83 -36.65
C ASN A 761 -15.72 30.70 -38.18
N ALA A 762 -16.65 29.91 -38.70
CA ALA A 762 -16.69 29.66 -40.15
C ALA A 762 -16.94 30.92 -40.99
N ASP A 763 -17.51 31.97 -40.39
CA ASP A 763 -17.78 33.24 -41.06
C ASP A 763 -16.65 34.26 -40.93
N THR A 764 -15.62 33.93 -40.16
CA THR A 764 -14.46 34.79 -39.96
C THR A 764 -13.63 34.88 -41.24
N VAL A 765 -13.47 36.11 -41.75
CA VAL A 765 -12.55 36.40 -42.85
C VAL A 765 -11.27 36.97 -42.27
N ILE A 766 -10.15 36.38 -42.65
CA ILE A 766 -8.83 36.84 -42.23
C ILE A 766 -8.03 37.42 -43.40
N SER A 767 -7.09 38.32 -43.10
CA SER A 767 -6.10 38.84 -44.03
C SER A 767 -4.73 38.27 -43.66
N PHE A 768 -4.06 37.64 -44.61
CA PHE A 768 -2.70 37.11 -44.45
C PHE A 768 -1.90 37.37 -45.73
N GLN A 769 -0.74 38.03 -45.60
CA GLN A 769 0.15 38.38 -46.72
C GLN A 769 -0.55 39.09 -47.91
N GLY A 770 -1.47 40.00 -47.61
CA GLY A 770 -2.17 40.80 -48.64
C GLY A 770 -3.33 40.08 -49.35
N LYS A 771 -3.64 38.84 -48.95
CA LYS A 771 -4.76 38.05 -49.48
C LYS A 771 -5.79 37.75 -48.39
N LYS A 772 -7.06 37.56 -48.79
CA LYS A 772 -8.17 37.28 -47.88
C LYS A 772 -8.56 35.81 -47.90
N TYR A 773 -8.75 35.23 -46.72
CA TYR A 773 -9.09 33.83 -46.55
C TYR A 773 -10.30 33.68 -45.64
N LYS A 774 -11.11 32.66 -45.90
CA LYS A 774 -12.22 32.26 -45.02
C LYS A 774 -12.10 30.77 -44.71
N CYS A 775 -12.53 30.36 -43.53
CA CYS A 775 -12.59 28.95 -43.19
C CYS A 775 -13.51 28.19 -44.16
N LYS A 776 -13.08 26.99 -44.56
CA LYS A 776 -13.81 26.17 -45.54
C LYS A 776 -15.23 25.82 -45.07
N SER A 777 -15.37 25.47 -43.80
CA SER A 777 -16.68 25.24 -43.18
C SER A 777 -16.60 25.31 -41.66
N ASN A 778 -17.76 25.14 -40.99
CA ASN A 778 -17.85 25.03 -39.53
C ASN A 778 -17.10 23.83 -38.95
N LEU A 779 -16.84 22.77 -39.73
CA LEU A 779 -16.13 21.58 -39.25
C LEU A 779 -14.62 21.81 -39.12
N GLU A 780 -14.05 22.65 -39.98
CA GLU A 780 -12.61 22.95 -40.02
C GLU A 780 -12.22 24.16 -39.17
N VAL A 781 -13.16 24.77 -38.43
CA VAL A 781 -12.91 25.91 -37.53
C VAL A 781 -11.82 25.61 -36.50
N LYS A 782 -11.75 24.36 -36.01
CA LYS A 782 -10.68 23.92 -35.10
C LYS A 782 -9.30 24.03 -35.75
N PHE A 783 -9.19 23.71 -37.04
CA PHE A 783 -7.95 23.83 -37.81
C PHE A 783 -7.64 25.29 -38.18
N CYS A 784 -8.65 26.11 -38.47
CA CYS A 784 -8.44 27.55 -38.67
C CYS A 784 -7.85 28.26 -37.43
N ASN A 785 -8.18 27.76 -36.24
CA ASN A 785 -7.64 28.25 -34.97
C ASN A 785 -6.35 27.54 -34.54
N ASP A 786 -5.72 26.77 -35.44
CA ASP A 786 -4.46 26.07 -35.21
C ASP A 786 -3.36 26.66 -36.10
N LYS A 787 -2.23 27.00 -35.49
CA LYS A 787 -1.08 27.61 -36.18
C LYS A 787 -0.44 26.67 -37.22
N GLY A 788 -0.61 25.36 -37.09
CA GLY A 788 -0.14 24.35 -38.05
C GLY A 788 -0.84 24.42 -39.42
N TYR A 789 -1.97 25.12 -39.50
CA TYR A 789 -2.79 25.25 -40.72
C TYR A 789 -2.85 26.70 -41.22
N ILE A 790 -1.76 27.46 -41.06
CA ILE A 790 -1.63 28.84 -41.55
C ILE A 790 -1.99 28.95 -43.06
N PRO A 791 -2.71 30.00 -43.52
CA PRO A 791 -3.01 30.18 -44.94
C PRO A 791 -1.73 30.22 -45.79
N ASN A 792 -1.72 29.54 -46.94
CA ASN A 792 -0.54 29.28 -47.79
C ASN A 792 0.60 28.45 -47.14
N GLY A 793 0.42 27.90 -45.94
CA GLY A 793 1.33 26.92 -45.35
C GLY A 793 1.11 25.50 -45.87
N LEU A 794 2.00 24.57 -45.49
CA LEU A 794 2.02 23.17 -45.95
C LEU A 794 0.66 22.46 -45.83
N TYR A 795 -0.10 22.77 -44.77
CA TYR A 795 -1.44 22.21 -44.51
C TYR A 795 -2.56 23.27 -44.57
N GLY A 796 -2.24 24.52 -44.93
CA GLY A 796 -3.19 25.64 -44.91
C GLY A 796 -4.40 25.44 -45.83
N TYR A 797 -4.21 24.74 -46.95
CA TYR A 797 -5.26 24.40 -47.90
C TYR A 797 -6.33 23.45 -47.31
N LEU A 798 -6.09 22.82 -46.16
CA LEU A 798 -7.07 21.99 -45.47
C LEU A 798 -8.06 22.82 -44.63
N ALA A 799 -7.66 24.03 -44.21
CA ALA A 799 -8.47 24.88 -43.33
C ALA A 799 -9.04 26.12 -44.04
N TRP A 800 -8.36 26.65 -45.05
CA TRP A 800 -8.68 27.97 -45.64
C TRP A 800 -9.03 27.92 -47.13
N ASP A 801 -10.02 28.72 -47.51
CA ASP A 801 -10.32 29.08 -48.90
C ASP A 801 -9.93 30.55 -49.16
N GLU A 802 -9.15 30.79 -50.21
CA GLU A 802 -8.78 32.13 -50.68
C GLU A 802 -9.99 32.77 -51.39
N ILE A 803 -10.44 33.94 -50.92
CA ILE A 803 -11.57 34.64 -51.53
C ILE A 803 -11.03 35.59 -52.62
N ASN A 804 -11.03 35.13 -53.87
CA ASN A 804 -10.72 35.97 -55.03
C ASN A 804 -11.97 36.69 -55.56
N THR A 805 -11.90 38.02 -55.68
CA THR A 805 -12.99 38.84 -56.23
C THR A 805 -12.85 38.98 -57.75
N ALA A 806 -13.21 37.94 -58.52
CA ALA A 806 -13.46 38.07 -59.95
C ALA A 806 -14.40 36.96 -60.46
N LYS A 807 -15.43 37.35 -61.19
CA LYS A 807 -16.63 36.60 -61.62
C LYS A 807 -16.41 35.69 -62.85
N GLN A 808 -17.25 34.63 -62.91
CA GLN A 808 -17.95 34.05 -64.09
C GLN A 808 -17.16 33.13 -65.07
N ILE A 809 -17.65 32.03 -65.68
CA ILE A 809 -18.96 31.61 -66.27
C ILE A 809 -19.10 30.07 -66.36
N LYS A 810 -20.36 29.57 -66.38
CA LYS A 810 -20.84 28.19 -66.70
C LYS A 810 -20.61 27.77 -68.17
N ILE A 811 -20.31 26.49 -68.46
CA ILE A 811 -20.88 25.74 -69.62
C ILE A 811 -21.07 24.23 -69.29
N LYS A 812 -22.27 23.70 -69.57
CA LYS A 812 -22.60 22.26 -69.71
C LYS A 812 -22.42 21.84 -71.18
N SER A 813 -21.85 20.66 -71.48
CA SER A 813 -22.54 19.59 -72.28
C SER A 813 -21.62 18.48 -72.84
N LYS A 814 -22.24 17.28 -72.88
CA LYS A 814 -22.09 16.12 -73.78
C LYS A 814 -20.84 15.21 -73.74
N GLN A 815 -21.08 14.04 -73.14
CA GLN A 815 -20.33 12.78 -73.28
C GLN A 815 -20.27 12.29 -74.74
N LEU A 816 -19.06 11.99 -75.19
CA LEU A 816 -18.78 10.98 -76.22
C LEU A 816 -18.23 9.74 -75.52
N LYS A 817 -18.94 8.62 -75.61
CA LYS A 817 -18.57 7.32 -75.02
C LYS A 817 -17.34 6.75 -75.73
N ARG A 818 -16.15 7.05 -75.22
CA ARG A 818 -14.92 6.33 -75.52
C ARG A 818 -14.94 4.97 -74.81
N LYS A 819 -14.64 3.88 -75.53
CA LYS A 819 -14.36 2.56 -74.92
C LYS A 819 -12.90 2.52 -74.47
N ILE A 820 -12.64 1.94 -73.30
CA ILE A 820 -11.29 1.79 -72.73
C ILE A 820 -10.54 0.74 -73.56
N ALA A 821 -9.33 1.06 -74.03
CA ALA A 821 -8.45 0.11 -74.69
C ALA A 821 -7.79 -0.82 -73.66
N ASP A 822 -7.50 -2.08 -74.02
CA ASP A 822 -6.94 -3.05 -73.06
C ASP A 822 -5.58 -2.55 -72.53
N GLY A 823 -5.45 -2.49 -71.20
CA GLY A 823 -4.28 -1.96 -70.49
C GLY A 823 -4.29 -0.45 -70.20
N GLU A 824 -5.30 0.30 -70.65
CA GLU A 824 -5.35 1.77 -70.46
C GLU A 824 -5.77 2.18 -69.03
N ILE A 825 -4.90 2.87 -68.29
CA ILE A 825 -5.20 3.34 -66.93
C ILE A 825 -6.09 4.58 -66.96
N VAL A 826 -7.29 4.51 -66.37
CA VAL A 826 -8.28 5.60 -66.38
C VAL A 826 -8.70 6.06 -64.98
N LYS A 827 -9.12 7.32 -64.82
CA LYS A 827 -9.57 7.87 -63.51
C LYS A 827 -11.02 7.50 -63.19
N TYR A 828 -11.27 6.90 -62.03
CA TYR A 828 -12.60 6.63 -61.49
C TYR A 828 -13.28 7.95 -61.04
N PRO A 829 -14.60 8.15 -61.25
CA PRO A 829 -15.62 7.20 -61.71
C PRO A 829 -15.87 7.21 -63.23
N ASN A 830 -14.92 7.65 -64.06
CA ASN A 830 -15.16 7.74 -65.50
C ASN A 830 -15.22 6.34 -66.13
N PHE A 831 -16.19 6.10 -67.02
CA PHE A 831 -16.39 4.83 -67.75
C PHE A 831 -17.01 3.64 -66.96
N ILE A 832 -17.67 3.91 -65.83
CA ILE A 832 -18.51 2.91 -65.14
C ILE A 832 -19.52 2.29 -66.12
N GLY A 833 -19.51 0.96 -66.20
CA GLY A 833 -20.22 0.14 -67.19
C GLY A 833 -19.29 -0.57 -68.20
N ASN A 834 -18.04 -0.12 -68.31
CA ASN A 834 -17.09 -0.61 -69.33
C ASN A 834 -15.75 -1.14 -68.76
N TYR A 835 -15.57 -1.21 -67.43
CA TYR A 835 -14.36 -1.80 -66.86
C TYR A 835 -14.34 -3.31 -67.07
N LYS A 836 -13.17 -3.89 -67.34
CA LYS A 836 -12.96 -5.33 -67.43
C LYS A 836 -12.20 -5.84 -66.21
N THR A 837 -12.29 -7.13 -65.91
CA THR A 837 -11.42 -7.74 -64.89
C THR A 837 -9.94 -7.57 -65.30
N GLY A 838 -9.08 -7.19 -64.37
CA GLY A 838 -7.68 -6.80 -64.59
C GLY A 838 -7.49 -5.32 -64.96
N GLN A 839 -8.56 -4.55 -65.10
CA GLN A 839 -8.45 -3.13 -65.48
C GLN A 839 -7.94 -2.28 -64.32
N ILE A 840 -6.85 -1.55 -64.55
CA ILE A 840 -6.29 -0.63 -63.56
C ILE A 840 -6.93 0.75 -63.72
N ILE A 841 -7.35 1.33 -62.61
CA ILE A 841 -7.96 2.66 -62.50
C ILE A 841 -7.29 3.49 -61.41
N ILE A 842 -7.49 4.80 -61.45
CA ILE A 842 -7.01 5.73 -60.40
C ILE A 842 -8.23 6.33 -59.69
N ALA A 843 -8.35 6.12 -58.38
CA ALA A 843 -9.39 6.73 -57.55
C ALA A 843 -8.71 7.51 -56.42
N GLY A 844 -8.96 8.82 -56.34
CA GLY A 844 -8.13 9.70 -55.50
C GLY A 844 -6.68 9.68 -55.97
N ASP A 845 -5.75 9.45 -55.04
CA ASP A 845 -4.31 9.32 -55.31
C ASP A 845 -3.84 7.85 -55.40
N ARG A 846 -4.79 6.89 -55.38
CA ARG A 846 -4.53 5.44 -55.28
C ARG A 846 -4.90 4.71 -56.58
N LYS A 847 -4.13 3.67 -56.92
CA LYS A 847 -4.34 2.80 -58.09
C LYS A 847 -5.04 1.52 -57.66
N PHE A 848 -6.07 1.12 -58.39
CA PHE A 848 -6.83 -0.09 -58.09
C PHE A 848 -7.01 -0.95 -59.33
N GLU A 849 -6.92 -2.27 -59.18
CA GLU A 849 -7.20 -3.24 -60.22
C GLU A 849 -8.57 -3.89 -60.01
N CYS A 850 -9.39 -3.92 -61.06
CA CYS A 850 -10.71 -4.55 -61.02
C CYS A 850 -10.60 -6.08 -60.92
N GLN A 851 -11.16 -6.66 -59.85
CA GLN A 851 -11.12 -8.11 -59.64
C GLN A 851 -12.36 -8.82 -60.18
N LYS A 852 -13.52 -8.14 -60.16
CA LYS A 852 -14.81 -8.70 -60.61
C LYS A 852 -15.60 -7.69 -61.43
N GLN A 853 -15.53 -7.81 -62.75
CA GLN A 853 -16.13 -6.88 -63.71
C GLN A 853 -17.57 -6.43 -63.40
N GLN A 854 -18.49 -7.33 -63.04
CA GLN A 854 -19.87 -6.93 -62.69
C GLN A 854 -19.93 -5.96 -61.50
N LEU A 855 -19.12 -6.20 -60.46
CA LEU A 855 -19.09 -5.38 -59.25
C LEU A 855 -18.30 -4.08 -59.46
N CYS A 856 -17.21 -4.11 -60.25
CA CYS A 856 -16.43 -2.92 -60.59
C CYS A 856 -17.27 -1.87 -61.36
N ASN A 857 -18.27 -2.33 -62.12
CA ASN A 857 -19.16 -1.46 -62.87
C ASN A 857 -20.42 -1.04 -62.10
N ASP A 858 -20.53 -1.40 -60.82
CA ASP A 858 -21.58 -0.95 -59.91
C ASP A 858 -21.01 0.13 -58.95
N LYS A 859 -21.68 1.28 -58.90
CA LYS A 859 -21.26 2.46 -58.11
C LYS A 859 -21.25 2.19 -56.60
N SER A 860 -22.02 1.22 -56.12
CA SER A 860 -22.08 0.88 -54.70
C SER A 860 -20.79 0.26 -54.18
N TYR A 861 -19.97 -0.33 -55.06
CA TYR A 861 -18.67 -0.95 -54.74
C TYR A 861 -17.49 -0.07 -55.17
N ARG A 862 -17.57 1.25 -54.93
CA ARG A 862 -16.48 2.18 -55.30
C ARG A 862 -15.15 1.87 -54.58
N PRO A 863 -13.98 2.10 -55.21
CA PRO A 863 -12.68 1.63 -54.69
C PRO A 863 -12.33 2.12 -53.28
N ILE A 864 -12.53 3.41 -52.98
CA ILE A 864 -12.26 4.02 -51.65
C ILE A 864 -13.52 3.99 -50.76
N GLY A 865 -14.44 3.04 -51.01
CA GLY A 865 -15.69 2.86 -50.25
C GLY A 865 -15.63 1.68 -49.28
N LYS A 866 -16.53 1.65 -48.29
CA LYS A 866 -16.58 0.58 -47.26
C LYS A 866 -16.67 -0.85 -47.86
N SER A 867 -17.28 -1.00 -49.03
CA SER A 867 -17.43 -2.29 -49.73
C SER A 867 -16.54 -2.41 -50.97
N GLY A 868 -15.63 -1.45 -51.19
CA GLY A 868 -14.77 -1.36 -52.39
C GLY A 868 -13.83 -2.54 -52.56
N TYR A 869 -13.32 -3.08 -51.44
CA TYR A 869 -12.39 -4.21 -51.40
C TYR A 869 -12.93 -5.51 -52.01
N LEU A 870 -14.26 -5.62 -52.19
CA LEU A 870 -14.89 -6.78 -52.82
C LEU A 870 -14.84 -6.75 -54.35
N ALA A 871 -14.65 -5.55 -54.93
CA ALA A 871 -14.59 -5.31 -56.37
C ALA A 871 -13.19 -4.91 -56.84
N TRP A 872 -12.40 -4.26 -55.98
CA TRP A 872 -11.13 -3.60 -56.33
C TRP A 872 -10.00 -4.06 -55.41
N SER A 873 -8.87 -4.45 -56.01
CA SER A 873 -7.63 -4.65 -55.28
C SER A 873 -6.82 -3.36 -55.33
N ASP A 874 -6.31 -2.90 -54.20
CA ASP A 874 -5.44 -1.73 -54.17
C ASP A 874 -4.02 -2.13 -54.53
N ILE A 875 -3.49 -1.53 -55.60
CA ILE A 875 -2.16 -1.78 -56.12
C ILE A 875 -1.28 -0.52 -56.09
N THR A 876 -1.65 0.48 -55.28
CA THR A 876 -0.94 1.75 -55.18
C THR A 876 0.52 1.54 -54.79
N ASP A 877 0.76 0.58 -53.90
CA ASP A 877 2.08 0.21 -53.39
C ASP A 877 2.54 -1.18 -53.86
N ASP A 878 1.79 -1.81 -54.79
CA ASP A 878 2.13 -3.14 -55.31
C ASP A 878 3.15 -3.02 -56.44
N VAL A 879 4.40 -3.28 -56.10
CA VAL A 879 5.56 -3.26 -57.00
C VAL A 879 5.70 -4.58 -57.79
N ALA A 880 4.74 -5.51 -57.67
CA ALA A 880 4.80 -6.82 -58.31
C ALA A 880 4.67 -6.81 -59.85
N HIS A 881 4.31 -5.67 -60.47
CA HIS A 881 4.43 -5.50 -61.92
C HIS A 881 5.72 -4.79 -62.37
N LEU A 882 6.62 -4.49 -61.43
CA LEU A 882 7.97 -4.02 -61.67
C LEU A 882 8.97 -4.94 -60.96
N VAL A 883 8.90 -6.24 -61.26
CA VAL A 883 9.94 -7.20 -60.89
C VAL A 883 10.99 -7.23 -62.00
N ILE A 884 12.09 -6.51 -61.79
CA ILE A 884 13.41 -7.11 -61.94
C ILE A 884 14.04 -7.03 -60.54
N GLU A 885 14.31 -8.19 -59.96
CA GLU A 885 14.96 -8.35 -58.66
C GLU A 885 16.24 -7.50 -58.57
N VAL A 886 16.34 -6.65 -57.55
CA VAL A 886 17.64 -6.23 -57.02
C VAL A 886 17.59 -6.39 -55.51
N LYS A 887 18.19 -7.48 -55.02
CA LYS A 887 18.69 -7.56 -53.64
C LYS A 887 19.46 -6.28 -53.37
N GLN A 888 19.03 -5.45 -52.42
CA GLN A 888 19.87 -4.33 -51.96
C GLN A 888 21.19 -4.92 -51.45
N ILE A 889 22.25 -4.68 -52.21
CA ILE A 889 23.59 -5.14 -51.88
C ILE A 889 24.03 -4.34 -50.66
N LYS A 890 24.19 -5.01 -49.51
CA LYS A 890 24.80 -4.45 -48.31
C LYS A 890 26.14 -3.80 -48.70
N PRO A 891 26.29 -2.46 -48.62
CA PRO A 891 27.50 -1.78 -49.06
C PRO A 891 28.71 -2.26 -48.26
N ARG A 892 29.88 -2.34 -48.90
CA ARG A 892 31.12 -2.82 -48.28
C ARG A 892 31.50 -1.87 -47.13
N GLY A 893 31.46 -2.35 -45.90
CA GLY A 893 31.71 -1.55 -44.68
C GLY A 893 30.48 -1.34 -43.79
N ALA A 894 29.26 -1.61 -44.28
CA ALA A 894 28.08 -1.70 -43.44
C ALA A 894 28.06 -3.02 -42.66
N GLU A 895 27.57 -3.03 -41.42
CA GLU A 895 27.19 -4.21 -40.66
C GLU A 895 25.70 -4.53 -40.85
N TYR A 896 24.85 -3.51 -40.96
CA TYR A 896 23.41 -3.61 -41.18
C TYR A 896 22.92 -2.63 -42.25
N ILE A 897 21.73 -2.86 -42.80
CA ILE A 897 20.98 -1.85 -43.58
C ILE A 897 19.95 -1.28 -42.61
N TYR A 898 19.95 0.02 -42.35
CA TYR A 898 19.01 0.65 -41.43
C TYR A 898 17.57 0.58 -42.00
N PRO A 899 16.53 0.28 -41.19
CA PRO A 899 16.54 0.06 -39.73
C PRO A 899 16.64 -1.42 -39.32
N TYR A 900 17.06 -2.34 -40.20
CA TYR A 900 17.07 -3.76 -39.87
C TYR A 900 18.10 -4.08 -38.77
N GLY A 901 17.66 -4.80 -37.74
CA GLY A 901 18.50 -5.17 -36.59
C GLY A 901 18.76 -4.01 -35.61
N ILE A 902 17.89 -3.00 -35.56
CA ILE A 902 18.07 -1.79 -34.73
C ILE A 902 18.33 -2.09 -33.23
N GLU A 903 17.80 -3.19 -32.71
CA GLU A 903 18.05 -3.64 -31.33
C GLU A 903 19.48 -4.16 -31.09
N ASP A 904 20.19 -4.54 -32.15
CA ASP A 904 21.56 -5.08 -32.09
C ASP A 904 22.63 -3.98 -32.26
N TYR A 905 22.22 -2.72 -32.45
CA TYR A 905 23.14 -1.62 -32.67
C TYR A 905 23.86 -1.27 -31.37
N LYS A 906 25.19 -1.21 -31.46
CA LYS A 906 26.07 -0.87 -30.36
C LYS A 906 27.02 0.24 -30.78
N ALA A 907 27.72 0.83 -29.81
CA ALA A 907 28.78 1.80 -30.06
C ALA A 907 29.72 1.30 -31.18
N GLY A 908 29.83 2.08 -32.26
CA GLY A 908 30.68 1.75 -33.41
C GLY A 908 30.01 0.93 -34.52
N THR A 909 28.78 0.43 -34.32
CA THR A 909 28.03 -0.29 -35.36
C THR A 909 27.87 0.58 -36.61
N THR A 910 28.22 0.03 -37.77
CA THR A 910 28.06 0.74 -39.04
C THR A 910 26.79 0.30 -39.76
N VAL A 911 25.92 1.24 -40.13
CA VAL A 911 24.68 0.96 -40.86
C VAL A 911 24.67 1.68 -42.21
N ALA A 912 24.04 1.07 -43.21
CA ALA A 912 23.79 1.72 -44.50
C ALA A 912 22.38 2.32 -44.54
N VAL A 913 22.29 3.59 -44.93
CA VAL A 913 21.04 4.21 -45.39
C VAL A 913 21.24 4.54 -46.88
N GLY A 914 20.70 3.70 -47.77
CA GLY A 914 21.02 3.79 -49.19
C GLY A 914 22.48 3.40 -49.47
N GLN A 915 23.27 4.31 -50.06
CA GLN A 915 24.70 4.11 -50.35
C GLN A 915 25.63 4.73 -49.29
N GLU A 916 25.08 5.48 -48.34
CA GLU A 916 25.85 6.17 -47.31
C GLU A 916 26.00 5.31 -46.06
N LEU A 917 27.21 5.29 -45.50
CA LEU A 917 27.53 4.57 -44.28
C LEU A 917 27.51 5.53 -43.09
N TYR A 918 26.89 5.07 -42.01
CA TYR A 918 26.76 5.82 -40.76
C TYR A 918 27.30 4.95 -39.63
N ARG A 919 28.23 5.48 -38.84
CA ARG A 919 28.74 4.84 -37.63
C ARG A 919 27.94 5.32 -36.43
N CYS A 920 27.39 4.39 -35.66
CA CYS A 920 26.87 4.71 -34.34
C CYS A 920 28.00 5.28 -33.47
N ASN A 921 27.78 6.46 -32.90
CA ASN A 921 28.77 7.18 -32.11
C ASN A 921 29.21 6.37 -30.89
N LEU A 922 30.47 6.55 -30.46
CA LEU A 922 31.00 5.89 -29.26
C LEU A 922 30.60 6.69 -28.01
N GLY A 923 30.16 6.02 -26.93
CA GLY A 923 29.78 6.66 -25.66
C GLY A 923 28.27 6.58 -25.37
N PRO A 924 27.73 7.36 -24.42
CA PRO A 924 26.29 7.34 -24.09
C PRO A 924 25.38 7.61 -25.29
N GLU A 925 25.81 8.38 -26.28
CA GLU A 925 25.09 8.64 -27.53
C GLU A 925 24.88 7.35 -28.35
N SER A 926 25.62 6.28 -28.06
CA SER A 926 25.37 4.98 -28.68
C SER A 926 24.04 4.37 -28.27
N SER A 927 23.51 4.71 -27.08
CA SER A 927 22.18 4.26 -26.67
C SER A 927 21.08 4.90 -27.51
N LEU A 928 21.36 6.05 -28.14
CA LEU A 928 20.42 6.73 -29.03
C LEU A 928 20.30 6.02 -30.38
N CYS A 929 21.32 5.25 -30.81
CA CYS A 929 21.33 4.55 -32.09
C CYS A 929 20.22 3.49 -32.21
N THR A 930 19.73 2.97 -31.09
CA THR A 930 18.63 2.00 -31.06
C THR A 930 17.25 2.67 -31.08
N SER A 931 17.18 4.01 -31.07
CA SER A 931 15.94 4.79 -31.06
C SER A 931 15.65 5.41 -32.43
N GLU A 932 14.42 5.20 -32.93
CA GLU A 932 13.99 5.73 -34.23
C GLU A 932 13.98 7.26 -34.30
N ALA A 933 13.83 7.94 -33.14
CA ALA A 933 13.86 9.40 -33.04
C ALA A 933 15.22 9.99 -33.48
N TYR A 934 16.28 9.19 -33.37
CA TYR A 934 17.65 9.55 -33.72
C TYR A 934 18.13 8.83 -34.99
N LYS A 935 17.23 8.48 -35.90
CA LYS A 935 17.58 7.84 -37.19
C LYS A 935 18.73 8.59 -37.90
N PRO A 936 19.63 7.91 -38.63
CA PRO A 936 20.84 8.54 -39.18
C PRO A 936 20.59 9.78 -40.05
N THR A 937 19.48 9.81 -40.77
CA THR A 937 19.06 10.93 -41.65
C THR A 937 18.04 11.87 -41.00
N GLY A 938 17.76 11.71 -39.71
CA GLY A 938 16.78 12.48 -38.95
C GLY A 938 17.34 13.80 -38.41
N LYS A 939 16.46 14.65 -37.86
CA LYS A 939 16.81 15.95 -37.26
C LYS A 939 17.93 15.85 -36.23
N TYR A 940 17.96 14.77 -35.46
CA TYR A 940 18.95 14.47 -34.41
C TYR A 940 19.94 13.37 -34.83
N GLY A 941 19.95 12.99 -36.12
CA GLY A 941 20.72 11.85 -36.63
C GLY A 941 22.23 12.03 -36.47
N THR A 942 22.74 13.25 -36.65
CA THR A 942 24.18 13.55 -36.52
C THR A 942 24.73 13.37 -35.09
N ASP A 943 23.86 13.35 -34.09
CA ASP A 943 24.24 13.23 -32.69
C ASP A 943 24.42 11.76 -32.26
N ALA A 944 23.66 10.85 -32.85
CA ALA A 944 23.80 9.41 -32.67
C ALA A 944 24.71 8.77 -33.74
N TRP A 945 24.85 9.40 -34.91
CA TRP A 945 25.49 8.82 -36.07
C TRP A 945 26.53 9.76 -36.71
N THR A 946 27.72 9.24 -36.96
CA THR A 946 28.74 9.89 -37.78
C THR A 946 28.73 9.32 -39.18
N ILE A 947 28.56 10.16 -40.21
CA ILE A 947 28.76 9.73 -41.61
C ILE A 947 30.20 9.26 -41.79
N ILE A 948 30.35 8.03 -42.27
CA ILE A 948 31.63 7.47 -42.70
C ILE A 948 31.64 7.55 -44.23
N ARG A 949 32.57 8.32 -44.77
CA ARG A 949 32.82 8.36 -46.21
C ARG A 949 33.80 7.29 -46.62
#